data_AF-A0A257EG31-F1
#
_entry.id   AF-A0A257EG31-F1
#
_cell.length_a   1.000
_cell.length_b   1.000
_cell.length_c   1.000
_cell.angle_alpha   90.00
_cell.angle_beta   90.00
_cell.angle_gamma   90.00
#
_symmetry.space_group_name_H-M   'P 1'
#
loop_
_entity.id
_entity.type
_entity.pdbx_description
1 polymer ?
#
loop_
_entity_poly.entity_id
_entity_poly.type
_entity_poly.pdbx_seq_one_letter_code
_entity_poly.pdbx_strand_id
1 'polypeptide(L)'
;MPTPFLRQTAQAVSGFRASNISEWPMPPFTLLRPFHSLRETTMSTIQPFRARPAFPTGLGFQAARVTARRAAADGRSSRGGRVGPVGLGWRKLSWALMLAWSGLSLAAPSGGVVSAGQASLGGTPGQLTVTQTTPQVVLNWQSFGILPGESVRFVQPNRQALALNRVLGSESSVIQGSLTANGQVFLINPQGVLFGAGASVSVGGLVASTLGLSDADFLAGRYRFDGAGSGNIVNQGHLQAADGGYVALLSRSVHNEGVVKAQLGSVALAAGQVVTLSLLGDGLLNVAVDQGVAQALLSNAGLLQADGGTVLMSTQAAGQLLANAVNNTGVLQAQTLENQQGRIVLLGSTDGGTLNLGGQLDVSGGAGQQGGSVTALGQHVGLFSAQIDASGGLGGGVVLVGGGFQGKNPDLPAASAVYMSPDSLIRANATAQGPGGQVVLWATDSVSAGGQISARGGPQGGAGGMVETSAHGLNVQGLRVDTQAPQGPTGTWLLDPADVTISSSATTGASLVGDVFMPDSGTGAAQINVADLVTALGGTNVTVTTTNAGVSGGGLGDIQVNAAIVWTAPTTLSLNAARDVRVNQAITATDGSLAAVAGRNVQVDAAVTTTTGQLSFTAVQDVALNAATTITTGNLSAVAGRDVMVAAPATVTTGNMVFRADNDGTGPGVAAGTVNISCSLNCLTLTTGQLDVRFNPVSYASTSAEILAYANKLTGGGTLNAKAWVFGRGDNKIYDGTPSATVSGLLPDVTSVAPPVALGSVSAAQFDTRHVGTAKPIVFETTFLEAAYDLFAPMGTPAGTYQARADVLVRPLTVSAVTDVRAYDGSTQSVGVPTVTGLQATDTLNGVLSQEFASKDVLGSGNSTLVTSGSYTVTDGHGGQNYAVSVLTAPGTITPAALTITAQDLSKVYGQTPALTGFVTSALVNGETVGSVTLSSPGQLATAAVAGSPYAITASDATGGTFTPGNYSISYVNGALSITPAALTITAQDLSKVYGQTPALTGFVTNALVNGETVGSVTLSSPGQLATAAAAGSPYAITASDAAGGTFTPGNYSISYVNGALSITPAVVPPPVVVPPDVVIPPEVVVPPVVVVPPEVVVPPEVAIPPQVTVPNEASIPPVAPSDDFPVVLGLIPPTATVPGPVVVPEAQALTPVPVRPAQATPSRAATTPPSRPQPTPALKPLTRPLATPVLPRKQDRN
;
A
#
# COMPACT_ATOMS: atom_id res chain seq x y z
N MET A 1 -62.20 -35.35 4.90
CA MET A 1 -63.09 -34.75 3.87
C MET A 1 -63.59 -33.41 4.39
N PRO A 2 -63.89 -32.42 3.54
CA PRO A 2 -64.11 -32.50 2.09
C PRO A 2 -63.05 -31.82 1.18
N THR A 3 -63.02 -32.34 -0.05
CA THR A 3 -62.86 -31.75 -1.40
C THR A 3 -63.08 -30.23 -1.61
N PRO A 4 -62.70 -29.61 -2.78
CA PRO A 4 -61.97 -30.13 -3.97
C PRO A 4 -61.04 -29.16 -4.80
N PHE A 5 -60.51 -29.69 -5.94
CA PHE A 5 -60.28 -29.07 -7.28
C PHE A 5 -59.02 -28.19 -7.65
N LEU A 6 -58.06 -28.85 -8.33
CA LEU A 6 -57.28 -28.52 -9.56
C LEU A 6 -56.42 -27.22 -9.80
N ARG A 7 -55.12 -27.50 -10.07
CA ARG A 7 -54.20 -27.03 -11.16
C ARG A 7 -53.61 -25.58 -11.26
N GLN A 8 -52.28 -25.55 -11.04
CA GLN A 8 -51.19 -25.14 -11.95
C GLN A 8 -50.65 -23.68 -12.08
N THR A 9 -49.31 -23.64 -12.16
CA THR A 9 -48.38 -22.66 -12.80
C THR A 9 -48.09 -21.27 -12.20
N ALA A 10 -46.96 -21.23 -11.45
CA ALA A 10 -45.73 -20.46 -11.75
C ALA A 10 -45.44 -19.08 -11.09
N GLN A 11 -44.13 -18.88 -10.83
CA GLN A 11 -43.35 -17.65 -10.58
C GLN A 11 -43.60 -16.76 -9.31
N ALA A 12 -42.83 -17.08 -8.26
CA ALA A 12 -41.80 -16.21 -7.63
C ALA A 12 -42.16 -14.96 -6.77
N VAL A 13 -41.10 -14.48 -6.09
CA VAL A 13 -40.88 -13.14 -5.46
C VAL A 13 -41.25 -12.94 -3.97
N SER A 14 -40.21 -13.07 -3.12
CA SER A 14 -39.90 -12.28 -1.90
C SER A 14 -40.77 -12.40 -0.64
N GLY A 15 -40.17 -12.11 0.54
CA GLY A 15 -40.95 -11.96 1.77
C GLY A 15 -40.20 -11.83 3.09
N PHE A 16 -39.09 -11.06 3.20
CA PHE A 16 -38.56 -10.69 4.52
C PHE A 16 -37.99 -9.26 4.58
N ARG A 17 -38.33 -8.57 5.68
CA ARG A 17 -37.84 -7.25 6.16
C ARG A 17 -37.03 -7.46 7.46
N ALA A 18 -36.38 -6.48 8.08
CA ALA A 18 -35.55 -5.34 7.65
C ALA A 18 -35.22 -4.50 8.90
N SER A 19 -33.92 -4.28 9.21
CA SER A 19 -33.45 -3.32 10.23
C SER A 19 -31.92 -3.31 10.32
N ASN A 20 -31.17 -2.25 10.69
CA ASN A 20 -31.20 -0.79 10.46
C ASN A 20 -30.31 -0.12 11.54
N ILE A 21 -29.11 0.35 11.18
CA ILE A 21 -28.22 1.28 11.93
C ILE A 21 -27.44 2.04 10.83
N SER A 22 -27.92 3.17 10.30
CA SER A 22 -27.83 4.58 10.77
C SER A 22 -26.48 5.27 10.50
N GLU A 23 -26.50 6.32 9.66
CA GLU A 23 -25.33 7.09 9.16
C GLU A 23 -25.21 8.51 9.81
N TRP A 24 -24.49 9.42 9.11
CA TRP A 24 -24.51 10.91 9.16
C TRP A 24 -23.48 11.63 10.04
N PRO A 25 -23.10 12.92 9.77
CA PRO A 25 -23.53 13.85 8.70
C PRO A 25 -22.34 14.38 7.83
N MET A 26 -22.35 15.40 6.93
CA MET A 26 -23.29 16.48 6.53
C MET A 26 -23.60 16.52 4.97
N PRO A 27 -23.21 17.49 4.08
CA PRO A 27 -24.22 18.02 3.13
C PRO A 27 -23.87 18.19 1.62
N PRO A 28 -24.89 18.24 0.72
CA PRO A 28 -24.75 18.53 -0.72
C PRO A 28 -25.27 19.93 -1.16
N PHE A 29 -25.14 20.26 -2.45
CA PHE A 29 -25.89 21.32 -3.15
C PHE A 29 -26.42 20.83 -4.52
N THR A 30 -27.50 21.44 -5.04
CA THR A 30 -28.36 20.82 -6.07
C THR A 30 -28.98 21.84 -7.06
N LEU A 31 -29.03 21.51 -8.36
CA LEU A 31 -29.93 22.00 -9.44
C LEU A 31 -29.73 21.06 -10.67
N LEU A 32 -30.69 20.43 -11.36
CA LEU A 32 -31.98 20.83 -11.99
C LEU A 32 -31.82 21.86 -13.14
N ARG A 33 -32.40 21.72 -14.36
CA ARG A 33 -33.24 20.66 -15.01
C ARG A 33 -33.21 20.79 -16.58
N PRO A 34 -33.90 19.95 -17.39
CA PRO A 34 -33.70 19.76 -18.85
C PRO A 34 -34.87 20.27 -19.74
N PHE A 35 -34.89 19.94 -21.06
CA PHE A 35 -36.02 19.77 -22.03
C PHE A 35 -35.42 19.71 -23.49
N HIS A 36 -35.95 19.09 -24.57
CA HIS A 36 -36.92 17.99 -24.81
C HIS A 36 -36.96 17.56 -26.32
N SER A 37 -37.88 16.62 -26.68
CA SER A 37 -38.53 16.45 -28.01
C SER A 37 -37.76 15.76 -29.18
N LEU A 38 -38.35 14.92 -30.08
CA LEU A 38 -39.42 13.88 -30.00
C LEU A 38 -39.60 13.14 -31.37
N ARG A 39 -40.27 11.96 -31.34
CA ARG A 39 -41.02 11.23 -32.41
C ARG A 39 -40.30 10.35 -33.46
N GLU A 40 -41.07 9.37 -33.94
CA GLU A 40 -40.70 8.25 -34.82
C GLU A 40 -41.05 8.48 -36.31
N THR A 41 -40.56 7.61 -37.21
CA THR A 41 -41.36 7.12 -38.36
C THR A 41 -40.89 5.74 -38.85
N THR A 42 -41.60 5.13 -39.81
CA THR A 42 -41.72 3.67 -40.01
C THR A 42 -40.98 3.08 -41.23
N MET A 43 -40.94 1.74 -41.28
CA MET A 43 -40.54 0.91 -42.43
C MET A 43 -41.26 1.28 -43.75
N SER A 44 -40.60 1.01 -44.90
CA SER A 44 -41.17 0.23 -46.01
C SER A 44 -40.07 -0.28 -46.97
N THR A 45 -40.45 -1.05 -47.99
CA THR A 45 -39.60 -1.94 -48.82
C THR A 45 -39.67 -1.59 -50.31
N ILE A 46 -38.63 -1.96 -51.11
CA ILE A 46 -38.66 -2.50 -52.51
C ILE A 46 -37.41 -2.10 -53.34
N GLN A 47 -36.96 -3.01 -54.21
CA GLN A 47 -35.83 -2.95 -55.17
C GLN A 47 -36.31 -2.62 -56.62
N PRO A 48 -35.50 -2.71 -57.71
CA PRO A 48 -34.07 -2.43 -57.94
C PRO A 48 -33.86 -1.50 -59.19
N PHE A 49 -32.61 -1.14 -59.58
CA PHE A 49 -32.06 -1.53 -60.91
C PHE A 49 -30.54 -1.28 -61.10
N ARG A 50 -30.02 -1.97 -62.12
CA ARG A 50 -28.62 -2.22 -62.55
C ARG A 50 -27.66 -1.01 -62.68
N ALA A 51 -26.37 -1.28 -62.40
CA ALA A 51 -25.31 -1.26 -63.43
C ALA A 51 -24.13 -2.21 -63.09
N ARG A 52 -23.51 -2.82 -64.11
CA ARG A 52 -22.25 -3.60 -64.13
C ARG A 52 -21.47 -3.12 -65.36
N PRO A 53 -20.12 -3.06 -65.37
CA PRO A 53 -19.26 -4.26 -65.58
C PRO A 53 -17.90 -4.22 -64.82
N ALA A 54 -17.01 -5.22 -64.85
CA ALA A 54 -17.12 -6.69 -64.96
C ALA A 54 -15.78 -7.37 -64.55
N PHE A 55 -15.82 -8.64 -64.13
CA PHE A 55 -14.64 -9.51 -63.95
C PHE A 55 -14.23 -10.16 -65.30
N PRO A 56 -12.99 -10.69 -65.42
CA PRO A 56 -12.71 -12.13 -65.17
C PRO A 56 -11.60 -12.31 -64.10
N THR A 57 -11.64 -13.25 -63.13
CA THR A 57 -11.50 -14.73 -63.21
C THR A 57 -10.27 -15.21 -64.00
N GLY A 58 -9.39 -16.09 -63.53
CA GLY A 58 -9.41 -16.93 -62.32
C GLY A 58 -9.30 -18.42 -62.70
N LEU A 59 -8.13 -19.03 -62.42
CA LEU A 59 -7.70 -20.44 -62.55
C LEU A 59 -6.17 -20.44 -62.26
N GLY A 60 -5.52 -21.33 -61.50
CA GLY A 60 -5.97 -22.51 -60.76
C GLY A 60 -5.27 -23.79 -61.24
N PHE A 61 -4.10 -24.15 -60.69
CA PHE A 61 -3.44 -25.45 -60.91
C PHE A 61 -2.45 -25.84 -59.79
N GLN A 62 -2.07 -27.13 -59.76
CA GLN A 62 -1.28 -27.79 -58.72
C GLN A 62 0.24 -27.80 -58.98
N ALA A 63 1.04 -27.83 -57.90
CA ALA A 63 2.33 -28.52 -57.83
C ALA A 63 2.47 -29.07 -56.40
N ALA A 64 2.66 -30.36 -56.10
CA ALA A 64 3.50 -31.42 -56.69
C ALA A 64 5.01 -31.25 -56.39
N ARG A 65 5.52 -32.06 -55.45
CA ARG A 65 6.96 -32.16 -55.12
C ARG A 65 7.76 -32.65 -56.32
N VAL A 66 8.89 -32.01 -56.63
CA VAL A 66 10.14 -32.69 -57.07
C VAL A 66 11.36 -31.96 -56.47
N THR A 67 12.34 -32.72 -56.00
CA THR A 67 13.63 -32.24 -55.49
C THR A 67 14.59 -31.81 -56.60
N ALA A 68 15.34 -30.72 -56.41
CA ALA A 68 16.43 -30.31 -57.29
C ALA A 68 17.77 -30.14 -56.54
N ARG A 69 18.62 -31.18 -56.55
CA ARG A 69 20.07 -31.03 -56.37
C ARG A 69 20.72 -30.91 -57.75
N ARG A 70 21.48 -29.84 -58.02
CA ARG A 70 22.91 -29.90 -58.44
C ARG A 70 23.44 -28.59 -59.08
N ALA A 71 24.62 -28.21 -58.59
CA ALA A 71 25.85 -27.83 -59.29
C ALA A 71 25.83 -27.18 -60.69
N ALA A 72 26.64 -26.11 -60.78
CA ALA A 72 27.58 -25.76 -61.87
C ALA A 72 27.05 -25.59 -63.30
N ALA A 73 27.20 -24.37 -63.82
CA ALA A 73 27.03 -24.04 -65.24
C ALA A 73 28.37 -24.05 -66.00
N ASP A 74 28.32 -24.37 -67.29
CA ASP A 74 29.26 -23.90 -68.33
C ASP A 74 28.61 -24.06 -69.73
N GLY A 75 29.23 -23.59 -70.82
CA GLY A 75 29.01 -24.16 -72.16
C GLY A 75 28.31 -23.36 -73.29
N ARG A 76 28.29 -22.01 -73.22
CA ARG A 76 28.15 -21.04 -74.35
C ARG A 76 27.60 -21.45 -75.76
N SER A 77 26.69 -20.59 -76.26
CA SER A 77 26.55 -20.13 -77.69
C SER A 77 25.92 -21.08 -78.73
N SER A 78 25.31 -20.67 -79.87
CA SER A 78 24.73 -19.40 -80.42
C SER A 78 23.90 -19.74 -81.71
N ARG A 79 23.46 -18.91 -82.69
CA ARG A 79 23.73 -17.51 -83.11
C ARG A 79 22.73 -17.00 -84.19
N GLY A 80 22.32 -15.72 -84.13
CA GLY A 80 21.88 -14.90 -85.31
C GLY A 80 20.37 -14.68 -85.52
N GLY A 81 19.91 -13.57 -86.16
CA GLY A 81 20.65 -12.34 -86.56
C GLY A 81 19.95 -11.42 -87.61
N ARG A 82 20.58 -10.25 -87.90
CA ARG A 82 20.19 -9.15 -88.87
C ARG A 82 19.08 -8.20 -88.37
N VAL A 83 18.92 -6.92 -88.79
CA VAL A 83 19.38 -6.08 -89.95
C VAL A 83 19.83 -4.64 -89.47
N GLY A 84 20.51 -3.82 -90.31
CA GLY A 84 20.89 -2.39 -90.09
C GLY A 84 19.94 -1.36 -90.79
N PRO A 85 20.38 -0.23 -91.44
CA PRO A 85 21.77 0.26 -91.72
C PRO A 85 22.03 1.82 -91.89
N VAL A 86 23.29 2.25 -92.21
CA VAL A 86 23.80 3.56 -92.83
C VAL A 86 23.63 4.91 -92.05
N GLY A 87 24.50 5.96 -92.09
CA GLY A 87 25.86 6.22 -92.64
C GLY A 87 26.27 7.74 -92.79
N LEU A 88 27.52 8.04 -93.22
CA LEU A 88 28.21 9.39 -93.44
C LEU A 88 28.64 10.20 -92.18
N GLY A 89 29.68 11.08 -92.16
CA GLY A 89 31.04 11.03 -92.76
C GLY A 89 31.59 12.27 -93.53
N TRP A 90 32.67 12.98 -93.07
CA TRP A 90 33.82 13.56 -93.89
C TRP A 90 34.88 14.49 -93.18
N ARG A 91 36.18 14.25 -93.51
CA ARG A 91 37.36 15.18 -93.77
C ARG A 91 38.04 16.18 -92.77
N LYS A 92 39.31 15.84 -92.44
CA LYS A 92 40.62 16.59 -92.54
C LYS A 92 41.01 17.87 -91.73
N LEU A 93 42.28 17.83 -91.22
CA LEU A 93 43.22 18.91 -90.81
C LEU A 93 42.85 19.72 -89.53
N SER A 94 43.77 20.22 -88.69
CA SER A 94 45.26 20.35 -88.73
C SER A 94 45.93 19.99 -87.38
N TRP A 95 47.27 20.08 -87.30
CA TRP A 95 48.08 19.70 -86.12
C TRP A 95 48.17 20.77 -85.01
N ALA A 96 48.22 20.27 -83.77
CA ALA A 96 48.92 20.75 -82.57
C ALA A 96 49.26 22.25 -82.39
N LEU A 97 48.68 22.86 -81.33
CA LEU A 97 49.51 23.49 -80.29
C LEU A 97 48.81 23.57 -78.90
N MET A 98 49.53 23.14 -77.87
CA MET A 98 49.46 23.53 -76.44
C MET A 98 48.19 23.35 -75.56
N LEU A 99 48.35 22.45 -74.58
CA LEU A 99 48.19 22.63 -73.12
C LEU A 99 46.80 22.58 -72.41
N ALA A 100 46.81 21.80 -71.32
CA ALA A 100 46.02 21.87 -70.07
C ALA A 100 44.48 22.11 -70.17
N TRP A 101 43.63 21.15 -69.81
CA TRP A 101 43.67 20.40 -68.54
C TRP A 101 43.24 18.94 -68.68
N SER A 102 43.92 18.05 -67.95
CA SER A 102 43.35 16.77 -67.54
C SER A 102 42.36 17.01 -66.39
N GLY A 103 41.09 16.64 -66.57
CA GLY A 103 40.12 16.60 -65.48
C GLY A 103 40.54 15.59 -64.43
N LEU A 104 40.97 16.06 -63.25
CA LEU A 104 41.42 15.21 -62.15
C LEU A 104 40.22 14.52 -61.49
N SER A 105 40.30 13.21 -61.28
CA SER A 105 39.36 12.45 -60.47
C SER A 105 39.54 12.81 -58.99
N LEU A 106 38.68 13.67 -58.47
CA LEU A 106 38.64 14.09 -57.07
C LEU A 106 37.22 13.84 -56.52
N ALA A 107 36.99 12.68 -55.92
CA ALA A 107 35.69 12.30 -55.33
C ALA A 107 35.76 11.64 -53.93
N ALA A 108 36.97 11.45 -53.38
CA ALA A 108 37.18 11.17 -51.96
C ALA A 108 36.53 12.24 -51.05
N PRO A 109 36.28 11.95 -49.75
CA PRO A 109 35.62 12.88 -48.82
C PRO A 109 36.21 14.30 -48.84
N SER A 110 35.33 15.31 -48.87
CA SER A 110 35.69 16.69 -49.21
C SER A 110 35.40 17.68 -48.08
N GLY A 111 36.21 18.75 -48.00
CA GLY A 111 36.05 19.80 -46.98
C GLY A 111 36.28 19.32 -45.54
N GLY A 112 37.11 18.30 -45.34
CA GLY A 112 37.42 17.74 -44.02
C GLY A 112 38.20 18.68 -43.12
N VAL A 113 37.65 19.00 -41.94
CA VAL A 113 38.26 19.87 -40.92
C VAL A 113 38.15 19.21 -39.55
N VAL A 114 39.27 19.12 -38.82
CA VAL A 114 39.29 18.67 -37.42
C VAL A 114 38.67 19.77 -36.54
N SER A 115 37.55 19.49 -35.85
CA SER A 115 36.94 20.42 -34.90
C SER A 115 37.34 20.14 -33.44
N ALA A 116 37.69 18.90 -33.11
CA ALA A 116 38.20 18.52 -31.79
C ALA A 116 39.15 17.33 -31.88
N GLY A 117 40.10 17.23 -30.94
CA GLY A 117 41.18 16.24 -30.97
C GLY A 117 42.29 16.60 -31.98
N GLN A 118 43.04 15.60 -32.42
CA GLN A 118 44.10 15.74 -33.41
C GLN A 118 44.08 14.60 -34.43
N ALA A 119 44.04 14.96 -35.71
CA ALA A 119 44.35 14.08 -36.83
C ALA A 119 44.96 14.89 -37.98
N SER A 120 45.71 14.21 -38.86
CA SER A 120 46.12 14.74 -40.15
C SER A 120 45.39 14.02 -41.29
N LEU A 121 45.02 14.78 -42.33
CA LEU A 121 44.35 14.28 -43.54
C LEU A 121 45.37 14.36 -44.69
N GLY A 122 45.61 13.24 -45.38
CA GLY A 122 46.55 13.20 -46.49
C GLY A 122 46.37 11.96 -47.36
N GLY A 123 46.88 11.98 -48.59
CA GLY A 123 46.68 10.86 -49.52
C GLY A 123 46.98 11.21 -50.98
N THR A 124 46.42 10.41 -51.89
CA THR A 124 46.51 10.57 -53.35
C THR A 124 45.10 10.66 -53.95
N PRO A 125 44.94 11.07 -55.22
CA PRO A 125 43.62 11.06 -55.86
C PRO A 125 42.96 9.68 -55.77
N GLY A 126 41.77 9.61 -55.17
CA GLY A 126 41.04 8.36 -54.90
C GLY A 126 41.48 7.58 -53.64
N GLN A 127 42.47 8.04 -52.87
CA GLN A 127 42.89 7.37 -51.62
C GLN A 127 43.14 8.38 -50.50
N LEU A 128 42.29 8.40 -49.47
CA LEU A 128 42.41 9.26 -48.30
C LEU A 128 42.91 8.46 -47.08
N THR A 129 43.95 8.95 -46.42
CA THR A 129 44.38 8.47 -45.09
C THR A 129 44.15 9.56 -44.04
N VAL A 130 43.48 9.19 -42.95
CA VAL A 130 43.28 10.03 -41.76
C VAL A 130 44.14 9.44 -40.64
N THR A 131 45.20 10.14 -40.24
CA THR A 131 46.09 9.71 -39.16
C THR A 131 45.71 10.42 -37.87
N GLN A 132 44.98 9.74 -36.99
CA GLN A 132 44.52 10.23 -35.70
C GLN A 132 45.58 9.98 -34.60
N THR A 133 45.85 10.99 -33.76
CA THR A 133 46.82 10.88 -32.66
C THR A 133 46.18 10.95 -31.27
N THR A 134 45.00 11.56 -31.12
CA THR A 134 44.23 11.58 -29.86
C THR A 134 43.28 10.38 -29.73
N PRO A 135 42.89 9.94 -28.51
CA PRO A 135 41.93 8.84 -28.32
C PRO A 135 40.56 9.09 -28.96
N GLN A 136 40.12 10.35 -29.02
CA GLN A 136 38.92 10.78 -29.75
C GLN A 136 39.30 11.90 -30.73
N VAL A 137 38.65 11.96 -31.88
CA VAL A 137 38.74 13.08 -32.83
C VAL A 137 37.36 13.35 -33.44
N VAL A 138 37.06 14.63 -33.72
CA VAL A 138 35.89 15.06 -34.47
C VAL A 138 36.33 15.73 -35.76
N LEU A 139 35.73 15.28 -36.86
CA LEU A 139 36.01 15.66 -38.25
C LEU A 139 34.68 16.11 -38.88
N ASN A 140 34.55 17.40 -39.15
CA ASN A 140 33.44 17.94 -39.93
C ASN A 140 33.80 17.89 -41.42
N TRP A 141 32.86 17.49 -42.28
CA TRP A 141 33.05 17.31 -43.72
C TRP A 141 31.98 18.08 -44.51
N GLN A 142 32.33 18.63 -45.67
CA GLN A 142 31.33 19.19 -46.59
C GLN A 142 30.58 18.06 -47.32
N SER A 143 31.28 17.00 -47.71
CA SER A 143 30.67 15.76 -48.18
C SER A 143 31.54 14.56 -47.80
N PHE A 144 30.93 13.42 -47.52
CA PHE A 144 31.63 12.16 -47.24
C PHE A 144 31.03 11.05 -48.12
N GLY A 145 31.70 10.80 -49.24
CA GLY A 145 31.42 9.70 -50.17
C GLY A 145 32.70 8.98 -50.55
N ILE A 146 32.59 7.76 -51.09
CA ILE A 146 33.72 6.95 -51.55
C ILE A 146 33.27 6.21 -52.81
N LEU A 147 33.72 6.62 -54.00
CA LEU A 147 33.29 6.03 -55.27
C LEU A 147 33.90 4.64 -55.53
N PRO A 148 33.41 3.86 -56.50
CA PRO A 148 33.99 2.56 -56.84
C PRO A 148 35.47 2.65 -57.18
N GLY A 149 36.30 1.89 -56.48
CA GLY A 149 37.76 1.91 -56.62
C GLY A 149 38.49 2.95 -55.75
N GLU A 150 37.78 3.86 -55.09
CA GLU A 150 38.37 4.75 -54.08
C GLU A 150 38.48 4.08 -52.70
N SER A 151 39.35 4.62 -51.84
CA SER A 151 39.50 4.15 -50.46
C SER A 151 39.69 5.27 -49.43
N VAL A 152 39.21 5.00 -48.21
CA VAL A 152 39.45 5.81 -47.01
C VAL A 152 40.04 4.91 -45.92
N ARG A 153 41.10 5.36 -45.26
CA ARG A 153 41.81 4.64 -44.20
C ARG A 153 42.00 5.50 -42.96
N PHE A 154 41.42 5.08 -41.84
CA PHE A 154 41.71 5.65 -40.53
C PHE A 154 42.85 4.87 -39.88
N VAL A 155 43.94 5.56 -39.55
CA VAL A 155 45.05 5.07 -38.73
C VAL A 155 44.92 5.73 -37.37
N GLN A 156 44.58 4.95 -36.34
CA GLN A 156 44.16 5.44 -35.02
C GLN A 156 45.04 4.84 -33.91
N PRO A 157 45.17 5.49 -32.73
CA PRO A 157 46.16 5.07 -31.72
C PRO A 157 46.00 3.64 -31.19
N ASN A 158 44.77 3.11 -31.14
CA ASN A 158 44.44 1.74 -30.71
C ASN A 158 43.01 1.36 -31.14
N ARG A 159 42.55 0.14 -30.81
CA ARG A 159 41.21 -0.38 -31.16
C ARG A 159 40.03 0.32 -30.47
N GLN A 160 40.27 1.05 -29.38
CA GLN A 160 39.27 1.80 -28.62
C GLN A 160 39.18 3.27 -29.05
N ALA A 161 40.06 3.74 -29.93
CA ALA A 161 40.05 5.11 -30.40
C ALA A 161 38.86 5.39 -31.34
N LEU A 162 38.26 6.57 -31.21
CA LEU A 162 37.02 6.96 -31.90
C LEU A 162 37.26 8.11 -32.87
N ALA A 163 36.78 7.98 -34.11
CA ALA A 163 36.74 9.05 -35.11
C ALA A 163 35.29 9.41 -35.47
N LEU A 164 34.82 10.57 -35.01
CA LEU A 164 33.50 11.11 -35.38
C LEU A 164 33.60 11.91 -36.67
N ASN A 165 32.98 11.41 -37.74
CA ASN A 165 32.87 12.07 -39.03
C ASN A 165 31.45 12.61 -39.18
N ARG A 166 31.27 13.93 -39.19
CA ARG A 166 29.98 14.61 -39.35
C ARG A 166 29.92 15.30 -40.70
N VAL A 167 28.92 15.00 -41.52
CA VAL A 167 28.64 15.72 -42.76
C VAL A 167 27.77 16.94 -42.46
N LEU A 168 28.19 18.10 -43.00
CA LEU A 168 27.48 19.38 -42.86
C LEU A 168 26.79 19.85 -44.15
N GLY A 169 27.06 19.20 -45.28
CA GLY A 169 26.45 19.52 -46.58
C GLY A 169 25.04 18.94 -46.80
N SER A 170 24.50 19.20 -47.98
CA SER A 170 23.18 18.73 -48.46
C SER A 170 23.17 17.29 -48.99
N GLU A 171 24.35 16.69 -49.21
CA GLU A 171 24.46 15.41 -49.92
C GLU A 171 24.45 14.21 -48.98
N SER A 172 23.67 13.18 -49.32
CA SER A 172 23.71 11.86 -48.67
C SER A 172 25.08 11.20 -48.84
N SER A 173 25.53 10.45 -47.83
CA SER A 173 26.82 9.74 -47.87
C SER A 173 26.73 8.47 -48.70
N VAL A 174 27.23 8.52 -49.94
CA VAL A 174 27.28 7.38 -50.85
C VAL A 174 28.65 6.70 -50.78
N ILE A 175 28.66 5.49 -50.24
CA ILE A 175 29.83 4.62 -50.09
C ILE A 175 29.71 3.46 -51.07
N GLN A 176 30.68 3.32 -51.97
CA GLN A 176 30.77 2.25 -52.98
C GLN A 176 32.19 1.70 -53.16
N GLY A 177 33.22 2.40 -52.66
CA GLY A 177 34.59 1.91 -52.50
C GLY A 177 34.85 1.32 -51.11
N SER A 178 36.09 1.45 -50.61
CA SER A 178 36.50 0.84 -49.33
C SER A 178 36.69 1.84 -48.19
N LEU A 179 36.25 1.48 -46.99
CA LEU A 179 36.52 2.19 -45.74
C LEU A 179 37.21 1.24 -44.76
N THR A 180 38.41 1.59 -44.30
CA THR A 180 39.20 0.77 -43.37
C THR A 180 39.59 1.55 -42.11
N ALA A 181 39.58 0.90 -40.94
CA ALA A 181 40.06 1.48 -39.69
C ALA A 181 40.62 0.41 -38.75
N ASN A 182 41.61 0.77 -37.92
CA ASN A 182 42.09 -0.10 -36.83
C ASN A 182 41.43 0.21 -35.47
N GLY A 183 40.53 1.19 -35.41
CA GLY A 183 39.68 1.54 -34.27
C GLY A 183 38.25 1.84 -34.74
N GLN A 184 37.53 2.64 -33.98
CA GLN A 184 36.11 2.90 -34.17
C GLN A 184 35.85 4.15 -35.02
N VAL A 185 34.87 4.07 -35.93
CA VAL A 185 34.47 5.12 -36.85
C VAL A 185 32.98 5.41 -36.71
N PHE A 186 32.63 6.65 -36.41
CA PHE A 186 31.25 7.14 -36.48
C PHE A 186 31.11 7.97 -37.76
N LEU A 187 30.03 7.75 -38.52
CA LEU A 187 29.64 8.52 -39.70
C LEU A 187 28.22 9.04 -39.49
N ILE A 188 28.10 10.35 -39.34
CA ILE A 188 26.83 11.04 -39.11
C ILE A 188 26.49 11.91 -40.31
N ASN A 189 25.37 11.62 -40.97
CA ASN A 189 24.84 12.41 -42.07
C ASN A 189 23.30 12.45 -42.03
N PRO A 190 22.68 13.58 -41.63
CA PRO A 190 21.22 13.73 -41.59
C PRO A 190 20.50 13.54 -42.94
N GLN A 191 21.23 13.67 -44.05
CA GLN A 191 20.74 13.48 -45.42
C GLN A 191 20.73 12.01 -45.86
N GLY A 192 21.22 11.09 -45.03
CA GLY A 192 21.20 9.65 -45.29
C GLY A 192 22.57 9.03 -45.57
N VAL A 193 22.65 7.71 -45.47
CA VAL A 193 23.87 6.92 -45.72
C VAL A 193 23.52 5.70 -46.57
N LEU A 194 24.14 5.58 -47.74
CA LEU A 194 24.02 4.43 -48.65
C LEU A 194 25.37 3.73 -48.76
N PHE A 195 25.45 2.50 -48.26
CA PHE A 195 26.53 1.57 -48.58
C PHE A 195 26.08 0.71 -49.77
N GLY A 196 26.43 1.10 -51.00
CA GLY A 196 26.03 0.39 -52.22
C GLY A 196 26.70 -0.99 -52.34
N ALA A 197 26.22 -1.82 -53.27
CA ALA A 197 26.63 -3.23 -53.40
C ALA A 197 28.15 -3.49 -53.61
N GLY A 198 28.93 -2.49 -54.03
CA GLY A 198 30.40 -2.58 -54.13
C GLY A 198 31.16 -2.22 -52.85
N ALA A 199 30.49 -1.68 -51.83
CA ALA A 199 31.12 -1.14 -50.64
C ALA A 199 31.72 -2.23 -49.73
N SER A 200 32.92 -1.97 -49.23
CA SER A 200 33.61 -2.84 -48.28
C SER A 200 34.14 -2.03 -47.09
N VAL A 201 33.50 -2.19 -45.93
CA VAL A 201 33.84 -1.49 -44.70
C VAL A 201 34.42 -2.49 -43.69
N SER A 202 35.62 -2.22 -43.19
CA SER A 202 36.34 -3.08 -42.24
C SER A 202 36.99 -2.22 -41.15
N VAL A 203 36.41 -2.23 -39.95
CA VAL A 203 36.74 -1.29 -38.86
C VAL A 203 36.81 -2.01 -37.51
N GLY A 204 37.33 -1.36 -36.46
CA GLY A 204 37.21 -1.85 -35.08
C GLY A 204 35.77 -1.81 -34.58
N GLY A 205 35.03 -0.75 -34.94
CA GLY A 205 33.58 -0.64 -34.75
C GLY A 205 32.99 0.48 -35.60
N LEU A 206 31.72 0.38 -35.97
CA LEU A 206 31.01 1.32 -36.84
C LEU A 206 29.76 1.87 -36.16
N VAL A 207 29.59 3.19 -36.18
CA VAL A 207 28.25 3.81 -36.09
C VAL A 207 27.97 4.51 -37.42
N ALA A 208 26.87 4.20 -38.07
CA ALA A 208 26.28 5.03 -39.11
C ALA A 208 24.98 5.63 -38.57
N SER A 209 24.82 6.95 -38.64
CA SER A 209 23.66 7.64 -38.08
C SER A 209 23.12 8.74 -38.98
N THR A 210 21.80 8.86 -39.07
CA THR A 210 21.14 10.08 -39.59
C THR A 210 20.61 10.98 -38.47
N LEU A 211 20.56 10.47 -37.23
CA LEU A 211 20.40 11.26 -36.01
C LEU A 211 21.73 11.94 -35.66
N GLY A 212 21.68 13.17 -35.16
CA GLY A 212 22.87 13.94 -34.77
C GLY A 212 23.46 13.52 -33.42
N LEU A 213 24.75 13.79 -33.22
CA LEU A 213 25.45 13.69 -31.92
C LEU A 213 26.21 15.00 -31.69
N SER A 214 26.19 15.54 -30.47
CA SER A 214 26.91 16.77 -30.13
C SER A 214 28.40 16.51 -29.85
N ASP A 215 29.27 17.49 -30.11
CA ASP A 215 30.70 17.38 -29.74
C ASP A 215 30.87 17.23 -28.22
N ALA A 216 30.03 17.91 -27.43
CA ALA A 216 30.09 17.87 -25.97
C ALA A 216 29.66 16.52 -25.38
N ASP A 217 28.73 15.81 -26.03
CA ASP A 217 28.29 14.47 -25.61
C ASP A 217 29.29 13.41 -26.06
N PHE A 218 29.75 13.47 -27.31
CA PHE A 218 30.80 12.57 -27.83
C PHE A 218 32.09 12.63 -26.99
N LEU A 219 32.60 13.83 -26.70
CA LEU A 219 33.80 14.04 -25.88
C LEU A 219 33.59 13.71 -24.39
N ALA A 220 32.34 13.63 -23.92
CA ALA A 220 31.99 13.17 -22.58
C ALA A 220 31.66 11.66 -22.52
N GLY A 221 31.82 10.92 -23.62
CA GLY A 221 31.47 9.49 -23.70
C GLY A 221 29.97 9.20 -23.64
N ARG A 222 29.11 10.20 -23.84
CA ARG A 222 27.64 10.06 -23.87
C ARG A 222 27.19 9.91 -25.32
N TYR A 223 26.83 8.70 -25.73
CA TYR A 223 26.43 8.43 -27.12
C TYR A 223 24.91 8.53 -27.29
N ARG A 224 24.35 9.69 -26.93
CA ARG A 224 22.94 10.04 -27.16
C ARG A 224 22.80 10.72 -28.51
N PHE A 225 22.09 10.07 -29.42
CA PHE A 225 21.79 10.59 -30.75
C PHE A 225 20.39 11.19 -30.78
N ASP A 226 20.25 12.38 -31.36
CA ASP A 226 19.05 13.23 -31.28
C ASP A 226 18.92 14.07 -32.58
N GLY A 227 17.72 14.58 -32.87
CA GLY A 227 17.45 15.43 -34.03
C GLY A 227 16.97 14.69 -35.29
N ALA A 228 15.96 15.26 -35.95
CA ALA A 228 15.24 14.64 -37.06
C ALA A 228 15.96 14.74 -38.41
N GLY A 229 17.03 13.96 -38.60
CA GLY A 229 17.50 13.63 -39.95
C GLY A 229 16.42 12.90 -40.73
N SER A 230 16.09 13.38 -41.93
CA SER A 230 15.06 12.80 -42.81
C SER A 230 15.62 11.74 -43.76
N GLY A 231 16.95 11.61 -43.84
CA GLY A 231 17.60 10.56 -44.62
C GLY A 231 17.49 9.18 -43.97
N ASN A 232 17.47 8.15 -44.82
CA ASN A 232 17.49 6.74 -44.44
C ASN A 232 18.91 6.19 -44.38
N ILE A 233 19.08 5.02 -43.76
CA ILE A 233 20.29 4.19 -43.92
C ILE A 233 19.94 2.97 -44.77
N VAL A 234 20.75 2.72 -45.81
CA VAL A 234 20.63 1.53 -46.68
C VAL A 234 21.99 0.86 -46.79
N ASN A 235 22.07 -0.42 -46.44
CA ASN A 235 23.24 -1.26 -46.70
C ASN A 235 22.94 -2.34 -47.74
N GLN A 236 23.68 -2.31 -48.84
CA GLN A 236 23.77 -3.32 -49.89
C GLN A 236 25.17 -3.95 -49.97
N GLY A 237 26.18 -3.32 -49.35
CA GLY A 237 27.57 -3.77 -49.34
C GLY A 237 27.90 -4.71 -48.17
N HIS A 238 29.19 -4.81 -47.87
CA HIS A 238 29.72 -5.63 -46.77
C HIS A 238 30.30 -4.75 -45.66
N LEU A 239 29.65 -4.75 -44.49
CA LEU A 239 30.07 -4.05 -43.28
C LEU A 239 30.62 -5.05 -42.27
N GLN A 240 31.86 -4.85 -41.80
CA GLN A 240 32.49 -5.73 -40.82
C GLN A 240 33.19 -4.94 -39.71
N ALA A 241 32.85 -5.29 -38.46
CA ALA A 241 33.64 -4.97 -37.28
C ALA A 241 34.69 -6.07 -37.00
N ALA A 242 35.74 -5.73 -36.27
CA ALA A 242 36.68 -6.68 -35.70
C ALA A 242 36.04 -7.52 -34.57
N ASP A 243 36.68 -8.62 -34.18
CA ASP A 243 36.16 -9.51 -33.14
C ASP A 243 36.02 -8.79 -31.78
N GLY A 244 34.83 -8.86 -31.20
CA GLY A 244 34.41 -8.11 -30.01
C GLY A 244 33.88 -6.69 -30.28
N GLY A 245 33.99 -6.20 -31.53
CA GLY A 245 33.52 -4.90 -31.98
C GLY A 245 32.01 -4.84 -32.26
N TYR A 246 31.55 -3.77 -32.90
CA TYR A 246 30.12 -3.62 -33.23
C TYR A 246 29.86 -2.86 -34.54
N VAL A 247 28.65 -3.04 -35.09
CA VAL A 247 28.07 -2.19 -36.13
C VAL A 247 26.70 -1.71 -35.68
N ALA A 248 26.53 -0.40 -35.54
CA ALA A 248 25.27 0.25 -35.17
C ALA A 248 24.76 1.16 -36.30
N LEU A 249 23.51 0.95 -36.73
CA LEU A 249 22.85 1.72 -37.79
C LEU A 249 21.62 2.44 -37.20
N LEU A 250 21.66 3.77 -37.09
CA LEU A 250 20.71 4.58 -36.34
C LEU A 250 19.98 5.58 -37.26
N SER A 251 18.65 5.52 -37.35
CA SER A 251 17.89 6.37 -38.27
C SER A 251 16.42 6.53 -37.86
N ARG A 252 15.60 7.02 -38.79
CA ARG A 252 14.13 6.84 -38.80
C ARG A 252 13.74 5.62 -39.65
N SER A 253 14.54 5.27 -40.66
CA SER A 253 14.38 4.05 -41.46
C SER A 253 15.73 3.42 -41.78
N VAL A 254 15.88 2.11 -41.52
CA VAL A 254 17.11 1.36 -41.81
C VAL A 254 16.79 0.09 -42.60
N HIS A 255 17.48 -0.08 -43.73
CA HIS A 255 17.33 -1.23 -44.62
C HIS A 255 18.67 -1.96 -44.78
N ASN A 256 18.71 -3.25 -44.48
CA ASN A 256 19.83 -4.12 -44.81
C ASN A 256 19.44 -5.14 -45.89
N GLU A 257 20.00 -4.97 -47.08
CA GLU A 257 19.95 -5.87 -48.23
C GLU A 257 21.29 -6.62 -48.41
N GLY A 258 22.37 -6.05 -47.87
CA GLY A 258 23.73 -6.58 -47.90
C GLY A 258 24.11 -7.39 -46.65
N VAL A 259 25.38 -7.29 -46.26
CA VAL A 259 25.97 -8.07 -45.17
C VAL A 259 26.48 -7.15 -44.06
N VAL A 260 26.18 -7.48 -42.80
CA VAL A 260 26.74 -6.84 -41.60
C VAL A 260 27.28 -7.91 -40.65
N LYS A 261 28.54 -7.77 -40.20
CA LYS A 261 29.19 -8.74 -39.31
C LYS A 261 29.89 -8.08 -38.10
N ALA A 262 29.69 -8.66 -36.91
CA ALA A 262 30.44 -8.34 -35.70
C ALA A 262 30.56 -9.60 -34.81
N GLN A 263 31.53 -10.46 -35.13
CA GLN A 263 31.78 -11.73 -34.43
C GLN A 263 32.25 -11.47 -32.98
N LEU A 264 31.77 -12.26 -32.02
CA LEU A 264 31.89 -12.03 -30.56
C LEU A 264 31.41 -10.64 -30.11
N GLY A 265 30.64 -9.94 -30.94
CA GLY A 265 30.40 -8.51 -30.86
C GLY A 265 28.92 -8.16 -30.88
N SER A 266 28.54 -7.10 -31.59
CA SER A 266 27.13 -6.75 -31.77
C SER A 266 26.77 -6.08 -33.10
N VAL A 267 25.63 -6.46 -33.67
CA VAL A 267 25.00 -5.78 -34.81
C VAL A 267 23.68 -5.18 -34.36
N ALA A 268 23.55 -3.85 -34.39
CA ALA A 268 22.38 -3.13 -33.92
C ALA A 268 21.76 -2.25 -35.01
N LEU A 269 20.46 -2.41 -35.25
CA LEU A 269 19.65 -1.53 -36.09
C LEU A 269 18.61 -0.85 -35.19
N ALA A 270 18.53 0.48 -35.21
CA ALA A 270 17.60 1.22 -34.37
C ALA A 270 16.85 2.30 -35.17
N ALA A 271 15.52 2.36 -35.01
CA ALA A 271 14.69 3.42 -35.57
C ALA A 271 13.95 4.20 -34.48
N GLY A 272 14.17 5.52 -34.44
CA GLY A 272 13.65 6.42 -33.41
C GLY A 272 13.86 7.90 -33.75
N GLN A 273 13.40 8.77 -32.86
CA GLN A 273 13.75 10.20 -32.87
C GLN A 273 14.97 10.47 -31.97
N VAL A 274 15.09 9.70 -30.88
CA VAL A 274 16.25 9.70 -29.99
C VAL A 274 16.69 8.27 -29.76
N VAL A 275 17.99 8.02 -29.85
CA VAL A 275 18.60 6.71 -29.61
C VAL A 275 19.87 6.87 -28.79
N THR A 276 20.00 6.16 -27.68
CA THR A 276 21.18 6.19 -26.81
C THR A 276 21.93 4.86 -26.89
N LEU A 277 23.22 4.92 -27.27
CA LEU A 277 24.14 3.78 -27.19
C LEU A 277 24.88 3.77 -25.85
N SER A 278 25.03 2.58 -25.27
CA SER A 278 25.96 2.33 -24.16
C SER A 278 27.12 1.49 -24.66
N LEU A 279 28.35 2.02 -24.64
CA LEU A 279 29.57 1.31 -25.05
C LEU A 279 30.41 0.92 -23.82
N LEU A 280 31.07 -0.23 -23.88
CA LEU A 280 32.04 -0.68 -22.87
C LEU A 280 33.35 -1.08 -23.56
N GLY A 281 34.34 -0.19 -23.48
CA GLY A 281 35.59 -0.32 -24.23
C GLY A 281 35.35 -0.17 -25.73
N ASP A 282 35.37 -1.29 -26.45
CA ASP A 282 35.08 -1.40 -27.88
C ASP A 282 33.88 -2.30 -28.21
N GLY A 283 33.17 -2.81 -27.21
CA GLY A 283 31.89 -3.51 -27.37
C GLY A 283 30.67 -2.60 -27.14
N LEU A 284 29.55 -2.96 -27.76
CA LEU A 284 28.23 -2.33 -27.55
C LEU A 284 27.46 -3.11 -26.47
N LEU A 285 27.09 -2.43 -25.37
CA LEU A 285 26.41 -3.04 -24.22
C LEU A 285 24.87 -2.93 -24.33
N ASN A 286 24.36 -1.80 -24.83
CA ASN A 286 22.92 -1.56 -24.95
C ASN A 286 22.58 -0.51 -26.03
N VAL A 287 21.37 -0.59 -26.59
CA VAL A 287 20.74 0.47 -27.41
C VAL A 287 19.33 0.74 -26.89
N ALA A 288 19.10 1.94 -26.38
CA ALA A 288 17.79 2.41 -25.97
C ALA A 288 17.20 3.37 -27.03
N VAL A 289 15.91 3.24 -27.34
CA VAL A 289 15.18 4.17 -28.20
C VAL A 289 14.34 5.10 -27.32
N ASP A 290 15.00 6.11 -26.75
CA ASP A 290 14.43 6.97 -25.70
C ASP A 290 13.20 7.77 -26.16
N GLN A 291 13.07 8.02 -27.46
CA GLN A 291 11.89 8.64 -28.06
C GLN A 291 11.57 7.97 -29.40
N GLY A 292 10.33 7.48 -29.51
CA GLY A 292 9.82 6.86 -30.73
C GLY A 292 9.55 7.85 -31.86
N VAL A 293 9.24 7.32 -33.05
CA VAL A 293 9.07 8.13 -34.25
C VAL A 293 7.94 7.62 -35.15
N ALA A 294 7.24 8.55 -35.79
CA ALA A 294 6.21 8.24 -36.78
C ALA A 294 6.82 7.48 -37.97
N GLN A 295 6.21 6.35 -38.34
CA GLN A 295 6.64 5.46 -39.44
C GLN A 295 8.08 4.91 -39.26
N ALA A 296 8.47 4.59 -38.02
CA ALA A 296 9.74 3.91 -37.75
C ALA A 296 9.79 2.55 -38.46
N LEU A 297 10.80 2.34 -39.31
CA LEU A 297 10.90 1.15 -40.15
C LEU A 297 12.29 0.53 -40.07
N LEU A 298 12.36 -0.73 -39.66
CA LEU A 298 13.54 -1.57 -39.81
C LEU A 298 13.21 -2.72 -40.76
N SER A 299 14.09 -2.98 -41.74
CA SER A 299 13.97 -4.15 -42.60
C SER A 299 15.31 -4.84 -42.83
N ASN A 300 15.38 -6.15 -42.60
CA ASN A 300 16.50 -6.99 -43.02
C ASN A 300 16.05 -8.01 -44.08
N ALA A 301 16.56 -7.87 -45.30
CA ALA A 301 16.49 -8.84 -46.39
C ALA A 301 17.85 -9.53 -46.64
N GLY A 302 18.95 -8.95 -46.14
CA GLY A 302 20.31 -9.49 -46.22
C GLY A 302 20.71 -10.33 -45.01
N LEU A 303 21.99 -10.27 -44.63
CA LEU A 303 22.57 -10.98 -43.47
C LEU A 303 23.01 -10.00 -42.38
N LEU A 304 22.54 -10.22 -41.14
CA LEU A 304 23.12 -9.66 -39.92
C LEU A 304 23.75 -10.80 -39.10
N GLN A 305 25.06 -10.76 -38.83
CA GLN A 305 25.81 -11.84 -38.18
C GLN A 305 26.61 -11.36 -36.95
N ALA A 306 26.38 -11.97 -35.79
CA ALA A 306 27.11 -11.72 -34.55
C ALA A 306 27.26 -13.02 -33.71
N ASP A 307 27.97 -14.02 -34.23
CA ASP A 307 28.18 -15.30 -33.54
C ASP A 307 28.96 -15.10 -32.23
N GLY A 308 28.47 -15.71 -31.14
CA GLY A 308 28.90 -15.46 -29.76
C GLY A 308 28.57 -14.06 -29.22
N GLY A 309 27.81 -13.26 -29.97
CA GLY A 309 27.45 -11.88 -29.66
C GLY A 309 25.95 -11.63 -29.79
N THR A 310 25.54 -10.38 -30.07
CA THR A 310 24.11 -9.98 -30.16
C THR A 310 23.75 -9.35 -31.50
N VAL A 311 22.65 -9.80 -32.11
CA VAL A 311 21.92 -9.05 -33.15
C VAL A 311 20.70 -8.39 -32.52
N LEU A 312 20.57 -7.07 -32.67
CA LEU A 312 19.50 -6.25 -32.09
C LEU A 312 18.79 -5.45 -33.20
N MET A 313 17.47 -5.51 -33.25
CA MET A 313 16.63 -4.61 -34.05
C MET A 313 15.58 -3.97 -33.13
N SER A 314 15.58 -2.64 -32.97
CA SER A 314 14.74 -1.95 -31.97
C SER A 314 14.05 -0.69 -32.51
N THR A 315 12.76 -0.54 -32.22
CA THR A 315 11.95 0.63 -32.63
C THR A 315 10.95 1.02 -31.55
N GLN A 316 10.67 2.32 -31.45
CA GLN A 316 9.57 2.83 -30.62
C GLN A 316 8.66 3.74 -31.45
N ALA A 317 7.34 3.72 -31.19
CA ALA A 317 6.35 4.52 -31.88
C ALA A 317 6.21 5.92 -31.28
N ALA A 318 5.76 6.88 -32.09
CA ALA A 318 5.31 8.20 -31.61
C ALA A 318 3.78 8.22 -31.39
N GLY A 319 3.28 7.34 -30.51
CA GLY A 319 1.87 7.23 -30.15
C GLY A 319 1.06 6.19 -30.94
N GLN A 320 -0.11 5.86 -30.40
CA GLN A 320 -0.87 4.61 -30.62
C GLN A 320 -1.55 4.42 -31.99
N LEU A 321 -1.37 5.34 -32.94
CA LEU A 321 -2.10 5.34 -34.23
C LEU A 321 -1.18 5.32 -35.47
N LEU A 322 0.11 5.08 -35.28
CA LEU A 322 1.12 5.18 -36.34
C LEU A 322 1.93 3.90 -36.44
N ALA A 323 1.70 3.12 -37.50
CA ALA A 323 2.40 1.86 -37.73
C ALA A 323 3.92 2.06 -37.79
N ASN A 324 4.63 1.50 -36.82
CA ASN A 324 6.04 1.14 -36.92
C ASN A 324 6.19 -0.37 -37.14
N ALA A 325 7.17 -0.75 -37.94
CA ALA A 325 7.36 -2.13 -38.34
C ALA A 325 8.84 -2.55 -38.30
N VAL A 326 9.09 -3.68 -37.63
CA VAL A 326 10.35 -4.41 -37.74
C VAL A 326 10.08 -5.62 -38.63
N ASN A 327 10.76 -5.72 -39.75
CA ASN A 327 10.53 -6.76 -40.76
C ASN A 327 11.82 -7.55 -41.01
N ASN A 328 11.81 -8.86 -40.81
CA ASN A 328 12.89 -9.73 -41.28
C ASN A 328 12.36 -10.64 -42.40
N THR A 329 13.08 -10.69 -43.52
CA THR A 329 12.92 -11.68 -44.58
C THR A 329 14.24 -12.37 -44.94
N GLY A 330 15.38 -11.78 -44.53
CA GLY A 330 16.73 -12.32 -44.68
C GLY A 330 17.16 -13.21 -43.52
N VAL A 331 18.46 -13.21 -43.25
CA VAL A 331 19.11 -14.01 -42.22
C VAL A 331 19.55 -13.14 -41.05
N LEU A 332 19.15 -13.53 -39.84
CA LEU A 332 19.70 -13.07 -38.58
C LEU A 332 20.47 -14.23 -37.96
N GLN A 333 21.75 -14.05 -37.66
CA GLN A 333 22.62 -15.11 -37.16
C GLN A 333 23.41 -14.63 -35.93
N ALA A 334 23.30 -15.38 -34.84
CA ALA A 334 24.15 -15.26 -33.65
C ALA A 334 24.32 -16.66 -33.03
N GLN A 335 25.04 -17.55 -33.74
CA GLN A 335 25.32 -18.91 -33.26
C GLN A 335 26.18 -18.86 -31.99
N THR A 336 26.08 -19.87 -31.13
CA THR A 336 26.95 -19.97 -29.93
C THR A 336 28.40 -20.22 -30.35
N LEU A 337 29.34 -19.42 -29.85
CA LEU A 337 30.76 -19.51 -30.18
C LEU A 337 31.60 -19.51 -28.90
N GLU A 338 32.54 -20.46 -28.78
CA GLU A 338 33.44 -20.59 -27.61
C GLU A 338 32.73 -20.62 -26.22
N ASN A 339 31.49 -21.14 -26.19
CA ASN A 339 30.55 -21.16 -25.05
C ASN A 339 29.89 -19.81 -24.70
N GLN A 340 30.17 -18.75 -25.46
CA GLN A 340 29.39 -17.51 -25.44
C GLN A 340 28.11 -17.74 -26.26
N GLN A 341 26.96 -17.75 -25.58
CA GLN A 341 25.66 -17.92 -26.20
C GLN A 341 25.30 -16.68 -27.00
N GLY A 342 25.07 -16.84 -28.31
CA GLY A 342 24.61 -15.72 -29.14
C GLY A 342 23.14 -15.38 -28.92
N ARG A 343 22.76 -14.15 -29.23
CA ARG A 343 21.43 -13.59 -28.94
C ARG A 343 20.86 -12.82 -30.13
N ILE A 344 19.57 -13.03 -30.42
CA ILE A 344 18.78 -12.20 -31.34
C ILE A 344 17.68 -11.51 -30.52
N VAL A 345 17.62 -10.18 -30.60
CA VAL A 345 16.65 -9.35 -29.85
C VAL A 345 15.92 -8.44 -30.83
N LEU A 346 14.59 -8.55 -30.89
CA LEU A 346 13.74 -7.86 -31.85
C LEU A 346 12.61 -7.17 -31.09
N LEU A 347 12.62 -5.84 -31.09
CA LEU A 347 11.74 -4.99 -30.29
C LEU A 347 10.94 -4.06 -31.21
N GLY A 348 9.67 -4.38 -31.39
CA GLY A 348 8.64 -3.45 -31.82
C GLY A 348 8.13 -2.61 -30.63
N SER A 349 7.40 -1.54 -30.93
CA SER A 349 6.78 -0.72 -29.89
C SER A 349 5.62 -1.45 -29.22
N THR A 350 5.46 -1.24 -27.92
CA THR A 350 4.26 -1.61 -27.14
C THR A 350 3.02 -0.81 -27.56
N ASP A 351 3.21 0.38 -28.12
CA ASP A 351 2.17 1.38 -28.39
C ASP A 351 1.78 1.42 -29.88
N GLY A 352 1.46 0.27 -30.48
CA GLY A 352 1.08 0.15 -31.90
C GLY A 352 2.02 -0.68 -32.78
N GLY A 353 3.12 -1.20 -32.22
CA GLY A 353 4.22 -1.78 -33.01
C GLY A 353 3.98 -3.20 -33.50
N THR A 354 4.28 -3.44 -34.78
CA THR A 354 4.16 -4.76 -35.42
C THR A 354 5.54 -5.34 -35.75
N LEU A 355 5.79 -6.58 -35.34
CA LEU A 355 7.01 -7.33 -35.58
C LEU A 355 6.74 -8.49 -36.56
N ASN A 356 7.19 -8.35 -37.80
CA ASN A 356 7.00 -9.34 -38.87
C ASN A 356 8.27 -10.15 -39.07
N LEU A 357 8.25 -11.42 -38.68
CA LEU A 357 9.39 -12.35 -38.74
C LEU A 357 9.18 -13.37 -39.84
N GLY A 358 9.98 -13.32 -40.90
CA GLY A 358 10.22 -14.41 -41.83
C GLY A 358 11.72 -14.70 -41.95
N GLY A 359 12.11 -15.44 -42.99
CA GLY A 359 13.51 -15.79 -43.22
C GLY A 359 14.08 -16.74 -42.17
N GLN A 360 15.38 -16.61 -41.88
CA GLN A 360 16.10 -17.46 -40.92
C GLN A 360 16.56 -16.66 -39.70
N LEU A 361 16.31 -17.20 -38.50
CA LEU A 361 16.82 -16.69 -37.23
C LEU A 361 17.63 -17.82 -36.57
N ASP A 362 18.95 -17.74 -36.61
CA ASP A 362 19.85 -18.81 -36.19
C ASP A 362 20.70 -18.39 -34.98
N VAL A 363 20.42 -19.00 -33.84
CA VAL A 363 21.22 -18.95 -32.61
C VAL A 363 21.67 -20.34 -32.20
N SER A 364 21.88 -21.24 -33.16
CA SER A 364 22.23 -22.63 -32.87
C SER A 364 23.62 -22.76 -32.22
N GLY A 365 23.80 -23.81 -31.42
CA GLY A 365 25.08 -24.23 -30.85
C GLY A 365 25.59 -25.50 -31.54
N GLY A 366 26.88 -25.54 -31.82
CA GLY A 366 27.56 -26.71 -32.37
C GLY A 366 27.69 -27.86 -31.37
N ALA A 367 28.48 -28.86 -31.75
CA ALA A 367 28.84 -29.97 -30.88
C ALA A 367 29.56 -29.44 -29.62
N GLY A 368 29.08 -29.83 -28.42
CA GLY A 368 29.65 -29.35 -27.16
C GLY A 368 29.20 -27.94 -26.73
N GLN A 369 28.14 -27.38 -27.32
CA GLN A 369 27.64 -26.03 -26.99
C GLN A 369 26.12 -26.02 -26.74
N GLN A 370 25.64 -25.10 -25.89
CA GLN A 370 24.20 -24.80 -25.75
C GLN A 370 23.71 -23.98 -26.95
N GLY A 371 22.44 -24.11 -27.34
CA GLY A 371 21.77 -23.11 -28.17
C GLY A 371 21.67 -21.75 -27.47
N GLY A 372 21.70 -20.67 -28.24
CA GLY A 372 21.57 -19.28 -27.79
C GLY A 372 20.12 -18.87 -27.52
N SER A 373 19.80 -17.59 -27.71
CA SER A 373 18.44 -17.08 -27.42
C SER A 373 17.86 -16.11 -28.46
N VAL A 374 16.56 -16.24 -28.71
CA VAL A 374 15.74 -15.31 -29.51
C VAL A 374 14.70 -14.66 -28.62
N THR A 375 14.55 -13.34 -28.70
CA THR A 375 13.53 -12.57 -27.98
C THR A 375 12.84 -11.63 -28.98
N ALA A 376 11.54 -11.83 -29.19
CA ALA A 376 10.73 -11.12 -30.19
C ALA A 376 9.49 -10.50 -29.52
N LEU A 377 9.48 -9.19 -29.33
CA LEU A 377 8.47 -8.45 -28.55
C LEU A 377 7.95 -7.22 -29.30
N GLY A 378 6.77 -6.75 -28.92
CA GLY A 378 6.04 -5.62 -29.51
C GLY A 378 4.55 -5.78 -29.21
N GLN A 379 3.70 -4.85 -29.64
CA GLN A 379 2.24 -5.01 -29.47
C GLN A 379 1.72 -6.23 -30.24
N HIS A 380 2.15 -6.39 -31.49
CA HIS A 380 1.79 -7.51 -32.35
C HIS A 380 3.05 -8.22 -32.87
N VAL A 381 3.11 -9.55 -32.81
CA VAL A 381 4.26 -10.34 -33.30
C VAL A 381 3.80 -11.47 -34.21
N GLY A 382 4.22 -11.47 -35.47
CA GLY A 382 3.83 -12.45 -36.48
C GLY A 382 5.02 -13.20 -37.07
N LEU A 383 4.94 -14.53 -37.07
CA LEU A 383 5.88 -15.42 -37.72
C LEU A 383 5.28 -15.88 -39.07
N PHE A 384 5.95 -15.54 -40.17
CA PHE A 384 5.55 -15.74 -41.55
C PHE A 384 6.64 -16.53 -42.29
N SER A 385 6.43 -17.83 -42.45
CA SER A 385 7.42 -18.78 -43.00
C SER A 385 8.74 -18.84 -42.20
N ALA A 386 8.74 -18.37 -40.94
CA ALA A 386 9.95 -18.16 -40.14
C ALA A 386 10.67 -19.46 -39.82
N GLN A 387 11.99 -19.48 -39.98
CA GLN A 387 12.85 -20.62 -39.65
C GLN A 387 13.75 -20.26 -38.47
N ILE A 388 13.29 -20.53 -37.25
CA ILE A 388 14.01 -20.22 -36.00
C ILE A 388 14.77 -21.47 -35.53
N ASP A 389 16.09 -21.37 -35.37
CA ASP A 389 16.94 -22.43 -34.85
C ASP A 389 17.74 -21.98 -33.62
N ALA A 390 17.38 -22.52 -32.46
CA ALA A 390 18.09 -22.44 -31.20
C ALA A 390 18.52 -23.83 -30.72
N SER A 391 18.74 -24.80 -31.63
CA SER A 391 19.21 -26.14 -31.27
C SER A 391 20.67 -26.12 -30.77
N GLY A 392 21.09 -27.06 -29.93
CA GLY A 392 22.47 -27.10 -29.40
C GLY A 392 22.97 -28.49 -29.01
N GLY A 393 24.28 -28.72 -29.10
CA GLY A 393 24.93 -30.00 -28.77
C GLY A 393 24.94 -30.40 -27.29
N LEU A 394 24.84 -29.44 -26.36
CA LEU A 394 24.69 -29.66 -24.91
C LEU A 394 23.29 -29.32 -24.38
N GLY A 395 22.39 -28.84 -25.24
CA GLY A 395 21.03 -28.49 -24.89
C GLY A 395 20.44 -27.44 -25.82
N GLY A 396 19.10 -27.41 -25.90
CA GLY A 396 18.36 -26.40 -26.64
C GLY A 396 18.38 -25.03 -25.97
N GLY A 397 18.38 -23.98 -26.78
CA GLY A 397 18.31 -22.59 -26.37
C GLY A 397 16.90 -22.12 -26.01
N VAL A 398 16.70 -20.80 -26.04
CA VAL A 398 15.44 -20.15 -25.60
C VAL A 398 14.85 -19.31 -26.73
N VAL A 399 13.55 -19.45 -27.01
CA VAL A 399 12.81 -18.64 -27.99
C VAL A 399 11.58 -18.05 -27.30
N LEU A 400 11.56 -16.73 -27.12
CA LEU A 400 10.43 -15.99 -26.54
C LEU A 400 9.78 -15.11 -27.61
N VAL A 401 8.48 -15.29 -27.82
CA VAL A 401 7.66 -14.57 -28.81
C VAL A 401 6.46 -13.97 -28.08
N GLY A 402 6.31 -12.65 -28.16
CA GLY A 402 5.22 -11.87 -27.56
C GLY A 402 5.28 -11.68 -26.05
N GLY A 403 5.91 -12.59 -25.29
CA GLY A 403 6.07 -12.43 -23.84
C GLY A 403 6.99 -13.45 -23.18
N GLY A 404 7.12 -13.34 -21.86
CA GLY A 404 7.76 -14.34 -21.01
C GLY A 404 6.83 -15.49 -20.64
N PHE A 405 7.39 -16.56 -20.07
CA PHE A 405 6.64 -17.74 -19.63
C PHE A 405 5.46 -17.37 -18.71
N GLN A 406 4.25 -17.85 -19.04
CA GLN A 406 2.97 -17.52 -18.40
C GLN A 406 2.68 -16.01 -18.25
N GLY A 407 3.36 -15.13 -18.98
CA GLY A 407 3.25 -13.67 -18.82
C GLY A 407 3.78 -13.13 -17.49
N LYS A 408 4.41 -13.98 -16.65
CA LYS A 408 4.79 -13.66 -15.26
C LYS A 408 6.13 -12.93 -15.12
N ASN A 409 6.78 -12.57 -16.23
CA ASN A 409 8.03 -11.82 -16.21
C ASN A 409 7.74 -10.32 -16.43
N PRO A 410 7.81 -9.46 -15.41
CA PRO A 410 7.53 -8.03 -15.55
C PRO A 410 8.60 -7.26 -16.35
N ASP A 411 9.79 -7.85 -16.54
CA ASP A 411 10.89 -7.23 -17.28
C ASP A 411 10.74 -7.40 -18.81
N LEU A 412 9.75 -8.16 -19.28
CA LEU A 412 9.45 -8.38 -20.70
C LEU A 412 8.06 -7.82 -21.03
N PRO A 413 7.93 -6.78 -21.89
CA PRO A 413 6.63 -6.27 -22.30
C PRO A 413 5.79 -7.35 -23.00
N ALA A 414 4.48 -7.32 -22.68
CA ALA A 414 3.46 -8.20 -23.20
C ALA A 414 2.91 -7.73 -24.56
N ALA A 415 2.85 -8.64 -25.54
CA ALA A 415 2.08 -8.48 -26.76
C ALA A 415 0.58 -8.67 -26.50
N SER A 416 -0.28 -7.98 -27.28
CA SER A 416 -1.72 -8.24 -27.33
C SER A 416 -2.05 -9.44 -28.23
N ALA A 417 -1.33 -9.58 -29.36
CA ALA A 417 -1.54 -10.68 -30.30
C ALA A 417 -0.23 -11.30 -30.83
N VAL A 418 -0.19 -12.63 -30.89
CA VAL A 418 0.87 -13.41 -31.55
C VAL A 418 0.28 -14.31 -32.64
N TYR A 419 0.88 -14.28 -33.83
CA TYR A 419 0.54 -15.16 -34.95
C TYR A 419 1.76 -16.01 -35.35
N MET A 420 1.54 -17.28 -35.70
CA MET A 420 2.56 -18.13 -36.32
C MET A 420 1.96 -18.93 -37.48
N SER A 421 2.54 -18.80 -38.67
CA SER A 421 2.01 -19.39 -39.89
C SER A 421 2.23 -20.92 -39.97
N PRO A 422 1.37 -21.66 -40.71
CA PRO A 422 1.48 -23.13 -40.84
C PRO A 422 2.79 -23.68 -41.45
N ASP A 423 3.63 -22.83 -42.03
CA ASP A 423 4.94 -23.11 -42.63
C ASP A 423 6.13 -22.57 -41.81
N SER A 424 5.87 -21.92 -40.67
CA SER A 424 6.89 -21.53 -39.71
C SER A 424 7.38 -22.73 -38.87
N LEU A 425 8.65 -22.71 -38.48
CA LEU A 425 9.36 -23.77 -37.77
C LEU A 425 10.23 -23.16 -36.66
N ILE A 426 10.10 -23.67 -35.43
CA ILE A 426 10.95 -23.32 -34.28
C ILE A 426 11.63 -24.59 -33.75
N ARG A 427 12.97 -24.60 -33.71
CA ARG A 427 13.76 -25.75 -33.24
C ARG A 427 14.66 -25.34 -32.07
N ALA A 428 14.38 -25.84 -30.88
CA ALA A 428 15.19 -25.68 -29.67
C ALA A 428 15.64 -27.07 -29.16
N ASN A 429 16.22 -27.89 -30.03
CA ASN A 429 16.55 -29.29 -29.72
C ASN A 429 17.93 -29.44 -29.09
N ALA A 430 18.08 -30.39 -28.17
CA ALA A 430 19.39 -30.95 -27.85
C ALA A 430 19.80 -31.95 -28.95
N THR A 431 20.95 -31.73 -29.60
CA THR A 431 21.38 -32.53 -30.77
C THR A 431 22.32 -33.68 -30.44
N ALA A 432 22.93 -33.69 -29.24
CA ALA A 432 23.72 -34.82 -28.74
C ALA A 432 23.37 -35.16 -27.28
N GLN A 433 23.81 -34.34 -26.33
CA GLN A 433 23.56 -34.50 -24.89
C GLN A 433 22.76 -33.30 -24.37
N GLY A 434 22.03 -33.49 -23.27
CA GLY A 434 21.39 -32.41 -22.50
C GLY A 434 19.91 -32.17 -22.84
N PRO A 435 19.30 -31.18 -22.18
CA PRO A 435 17.86 -30.97 -22.22
C PRO A 435 17.40 -30.26 -23.50
N GLY A 436 16.19 -30.57 -23.96
CA GLY A 436 15.47 -29.71 -24.89
C GLY A 436 15.28 -28.29 -24.31
N GLY A 437 15.22 -27.30 -25.19
CA GLY A 437 15.17 -25.89 -24.81
C GLY A 437 13.77 -25.39 -24.40
N GLN A 438 13.61 -24.08 -24.41
CA GLN A 438 12.34 -23.43 -24.09
C GLN A 438 11.80 -22.64 -25.29
N VAL A 439 10.52 -22.82 -25.62
CA VAL A 439 9.81 -22.03 -26.62
C VAL A 439 8.53 -21.48 -26.02
N VAL A 440 8.31 -20.17 -26.08
CA VAL A 440 7.11 -19.50 -25.56
C VAL A 440 6.53 -18.61 -26.65
N LEU A 441 5.26 -18.85 -26.99
CA LEU A 441 4.40 -17.93 -27.73
C LEU A 441 3.32 -17.46 -26.76
N TRP A 442 3.41 -16.21 -26.32
CA TRP A 442 2.53 -15.69 -25.27
C TRP A 442 2.00 -14.29 -25.64
N ALA A 443 0.72 -14.04 -25.37
CA ALA A 443 0.09 -12.73 -25.50
C ALA A 443 -0.99 -12.54 -24.43
N THR A 444 -1.44 -11.31 -24.19
CA THR A 444 -2.61 -11.07 -23.34
C THR A 444 -3.88 -11.59 -24.03
N ASP A 445 -4.15 -11.11 -25.25
CA ASP A 445 -5.49 -11.21 -25.81
C ASP A 445 -5.63 -12.44 -26.71
N SER A 446 -4.67 -12.66 -27.64
CA SER A 446 -4.75 -13.79 -28.57
C SER A 446 -3.41 -14.42 -29.01
N VAL A 447 -3.40 -15.75 -29.09
CA VAL A 447 -2.34 -16.54 -29.77
C VAL A 447 -3.00 -17.39 -30.85
N SER A 448 -2.56 -17.24 -32.10
CA SER A 448 -2.96 -18.08 -33.23
C SER A 448 -1.73 -18.72 -33.89
N ALA A 449 -1.40 -19.95 -33.49
CA ALA A 449 -0.19 -20.64 -33.90
C ALA A 449 -0.48 -21.92 -34.69
N GLY A 450 0.01 -21.98 -35.93
CA GLY A 450 0.19 -23.20 -36.72
C GLY A 450 1.68 -23.51 -36.92
N GLY A 451 1.98 -24.60 -37.63
CA GLY A 451 3.36 -24.94 -38.01
C GLY A 451 4.00 -25.95 -37.08
N GLN A 452 5.30 -25.81 -36.81
CA GLN A 452 6.07 -26.82 -36.09
C GLN A 452 6.96 -26.22 -34.99
N ILE A 453 6.91 -26.79 -33.80
CA ILE A 453 7.80 -26.47 -32.67
C ILE A 453 8.42 -27.78 -32.17
N SER A 454 9.75 -27.83 -32.06
CA SER A 454 10.45 -28.98 -31.49
C SER A 454 11.45 -28.56 -30.41
N ALA A 455 11.33 -29.14 -29.22
CA ALA A 455 12.26 -28.95 -28.10
C ALA A 455 12.64 -30.33 -27.51
N ARG A 456 13.28 -31.16 -28.35
CA ARG A 456 13.60 -32.57 -28.04
C ARG A 456 14.83 -32.69 -27.14
N GLY A 457 14.82 -33.68 -26.26
CA GLY A 457 15.96 -34.05 -25.41
C GLY A 457 17.04 -34.81 -26.17
N GLY A 458 18.29 -34.73 -25.66
CA GLY A 458 19.46 -35.22 -26.37
C GLY A 458 19.43 -36.74 -26.59
N PRO A 459 19.77 -37.25 -27.80
CA PRO A 459 19.78 -38.69 -28.07
C PRO A 459 20.76 -39.50 -27.20
N GLN A 460 21.75 -38.86 -26.57
CA GLN A 460 22.71 -39.48 -25.65
C GLN A 460 22.29 -39.38 -24.17
N GLY A 461 21.26 -38.59 -23.86
CA GLY A 461 20.79 -38.34 -22.50
C GLY A 461 20.29 -36.91 -22.31
N GLY A 462 19.22 -36.73 -21.53
CA GLY A 462 18.63 -35.42 -21.22
C GLY A 462 17.11 -35.43 -21.30
N ALA A 463 16.46 -34.46 -20.64
CA ALA A 463 15.01 -34.29 -20.64
C ALA A 463 14.51 -33.60 -21.91
N GLY A 464 13.22 -33.74 -22.22
CA GLY A 464 12.55 -32.90 -23.20
C GLY A 464 12.37 -31.48 -22.67
N GLY A 465 12.20 -30.54 -23.59
CA GLY A 465 12.06 -29.12 -23.30
C GLY A 465 10.64 -28.69 -22.93
N MET A 466 10.48 -27.37 -22.77
CA MET A 466 9.21 -26.71 -22.47
C MET A 466 8.71 -25.94 -23.69
N VAL A 467 7.46 -26.15 -24.07
CA VAL A 467 6.75 -25.35 -25.08
C VAL A 467 5.52 -24.72 -24.44
N GLU A 468 5.27 -23.44 -24.67
CA GLU A 468 4.06 -22.75 -24.23
C GLU A 468 3.39 -22.02 -25.41
N THR A 469 2.07 -22.13 -25.49
CA THR A 469 1.21 -21.32 -26.36
C THR A 469 0.00 -20.85 -25.56
N SER A 470 0.00 -19.60 -25.07
CA SER A 470 -0.97 -19.11 -24.08
C SER A 470 -1.41 -17.66 -24.34
N ALA A 471 -2.72 -17.43 -24.28
CA ALA A 471 -3.41 -16.13 -24.26
C ALA A 471 -4.89 -16.36 -23.92
N HIS A 472 -5.66 -15.32 -23.60
CA HIS A 472 -7.10 -15.46 -23.29
C HIS A 472 -7.87 -16.19 -24.41
N GLY A 473 -7.69 -15.75 -25.67
CA GLY A 473 -8.13 -16.45 -26.88
C GLY A 473 -7.00 -17.27 -27.49
N LEU A 474 -7.24 -18.55 -27.78
CA LEU A 474 -6.19 -19.48 -28.20
C LEU A 474 -6.62 -20.35 -29.39
N ASN A 475 -5.86 -20.25 -30.49
CA ASN A 475 -5.95 -21.13 -31.64
C ASN A 475 -4.60 -21.84 -31.89
N VAL A 476 -4.62 -23.17 -31.87
CA VAL A 476 -3.45 -24.04 -32.13
C VAL A 476 -3.70 -25.05 -33.25
N GLN A 477 -4.66 -24.76 -34.15
CA GLN A 477 -5.07 -25.68 -35.21
C GLN A 477 -3.91 -26.02 -36.17
N GLY A 478 -3.65 -27.31 -36.34
CA GLY A 478 -2.57 -27.82 -37.19
C GLY A 478 -1.15 -27.62 -36.63
N LEU A 479 -0.99 -27.08 -35.41
CA LEU A 479 0.31 -26.99 -34.75
C LEU A 479 0.85 -28.39 -34.44
N ARG A 480 2.16 -28.58 -34.54
CA ARG A 480 2.86 -29.82 -34.20
C ARG A 480 3.96 -29.53 -33.17
N VAL A 481 3.87 -30.17 -32.02
CA VAL A 481 4.81 -29.99 -30.90
C VAL A 481 5.49 -31.31 -30.54
N ASP A 482 6.82 -31.37 -30.69
CA ASP A 482 7.65 -32.54 -30.35
C ASP A 482 8.66 -32.19 -29.24
N THR A 483 8.53 -32.83 -28.08
CA THR A 483 9.41 -32.69 -26.93
C THR A 483 10.00 -34.04 -26.47
N GLN A 484 10.06 -35.03 -27.38
CA GLN A 484 10.54 -36.38 -27.06
C GLN A 484 11.98 -36.36 -26.51
N ALA A 485 12.25 -37.26 -25.56
CA ALA A 485 13.56 -37.49 -24.98
C ALA A 485 13.93 -38.98 -25.05
N PRO A 486 14.82 -39.42 -25.95
CA PRO A 486 15.11 -40.85 -26.14
C PRO A 486 15.76 -41.55 -24.93
N GLN A 487 16.32 -40.79 -23.99
CA GLN A 487 17.09 -41.26 -22.83
C GLN A 487 16.77 -40.41 -21.58
N GLY A 488 15.53 -39.93 -21.45
CA GLY A 488 15.10 -39.07 -20.33
C GLY A 488 13.58 -38.86 -20.33
N PRO A 489 13.05 -38.05 -19.40
CA PRO A 489 11.62 -37.74 -19.40
C PRO A 489 11.26 -36.87 -20.60
N THR A 490 10.20 -37.23 -21.33
CA THR A 490 9.57 -36.41 -22.36
C THR A 490 9.17 -35.05 -21.80
N GLY A 491 9.30 -33.99 -22.60
CA GLY A 491 8.98 -32.63 -22.20
C GLY A 491 7.48 -32.32 -22.20
N THR A 492 7.15 -31.03 -22.15
CA THR A 492 5.79 -30.53 -21.91
C THR A 492 5.37 -29.42 -22.86
N TRP A 493 4.11 -29.48 -23.31
CA TRP A 493 3.42 -28.38 -23.96
C TRP A 493 2.34 -27.81 -23.02
N LEU A 494 2.41 -26.51 -22.73
CA LEU A 494 1.47 -25.75 -21.90
C LEU A 494 0.50 -24.93 -22.74
N LEU A 495 -0.78 -24.96 -22.35
CA LEU A 495 -1.92 -24.26 -22.96
C LEU A 495 -2.73 -23.59 -21.84
N ASP A 496 -2.78 -22.26 -21.77
CA ASP A 496 -3.49 -21.50 -20.71
C ASP A 496 -4.50 -20.44 -21.22
N PRO A 497 -5.62 -20.83 -21.85
CA PRO A 497 -6.75 -19.93 -22.18
C PRO A 497 -7.76 -19.80 -21.03
N ALA A 498 -8.76 -18.93 -21.17
CA ALA A 498 -9.72 -18.64 -20.08
C ALA A 498 -10.73 -19.77 -19.79
N ASP A 499 -11.17 -20.50 -20.81
CA ASP A 499 -12.05 -21.69 -20.75
C ASP A 499 -11.64 -22.64 -21.89
N VAL A 500 -11.88 -23.96 -21.75
CA VAL A 500 -11.50 -24.95 -22.78
C VAL A 500 -12.63 -25.92 -23.12
N THR A 501 -12.80 -26.18 -24.41
CA THR A 501 -13.47 -27.38 -24.91
C THR A 501 -12.55 -28.15 -25.85
N ILE A 502 -12.28 -29.42 -25.55
CA ILE A 502 -11.60 -30.36 -26.45
C ILE A 502 -12.68 -31.02 -27.30
N SER A 503 -12.67 -30.80 -28.61
CA SER A 503 -13.75 -31.27 -29.51
C SER A 503 -13.23 -31.72 -30.88
N SER A 504 -14.11 -32.29 -31.71
CA SER A 504 -13.84 -32.63 -33.11
C SER A 504 -14.10 -31.47 -34.08
N SER A 505 -14.63 -30.35 -33.59
CA SER A 505 -14.83 -29.11 -34.35
C SER A 505 -13.50 -28.50 -34.78
N ALA A 506 -13.51 -27.71 -35.85
CA ALA A 506 -12.39 -26.78 -36.12
C ALA A 506 -12.28 -25.74 -34.99
N THR A 507 -11.10 -25.14 -34.84
CA THR A 507 -10.82 -24.20 -33.75
C THR A 507 -11.49 -22.85 -34.00
N THR A 508 -12.76 -22.72 -33.62
CA THR A 508 -13.48 -21.44 -33.65
C THR A 508 -13.08 -20.59 -32.43
N GLY A 509 -12.34 -19.50 -32.68
CA GLY A 509 -11.79 -18.62 -31.64
C GLY A 509 -10.67 -17.69 -32.12
N ALA A 510 -10.22 -17.81 -33.37
CA ALA A 510 -9.43 -16.79 -34.07
C ALA A 510 -9.85 -16.76 -35.55
N SER A 511 -10.86 -15.93 -35.87
CA SER A 511 -11.38 -15.82 -37.24
C SER A 511 -10.51 -14.90 -38.09
N LEU A 512 -9.71 -15.49 -39.00
CA LEU A 512 -8.81 -14.75 -39.91
C LEU A 512 -9.58 -13.98 -40.99
N VAL A 513 -10.19 -12.85 -40.61
CA VAL A 513 -10.96 -11.96 -41.49
C VAL A 513 -10.59 -10.51 -41.22
N GLY A 514 -9.97 -9.84 -42.20
CA GLY A 514 -9.48 -8.46 -42.07
C GLY A 514 -7.95 -8.43 -42.08
N ASP A 515 -7.35 -8.36 -40.89
CA ASP A 515 -5.91 -8.27 -40.68
C ASP A 515 -5.40 -9.41 -39.78
N VAL A 516 -4.12 -9.81 -39.95
CA VAL A 516 -3.51 -10.98 -39.30
C VAL A 516 -3.49 -10.89 -37.76
N PHE A 517 -3.55 -9.68 -37.21
CA PHE A 517 -3.44 -9.41 -35.77
C PHE A 517 -4.74 -8.91 -35.13
N MET A 518 -5.89 -9.08 -35.79
CA MET A 518 -7.19 -8.80 -35.17
C MET A 518 -7.42 -9.78 -34.01
N PRO A 519 -7.45 -9.34 -32.74
CA PRO A 519 -7.84 -10.22 -31.65
C PRO A 519 -9.33 -10.53 -31.79
N ASP A 520 -9.71 -11.81 -31.73
CA ASP A 520 -11.11 -12.16 -31.53
C ASP A 520 -11.48 -11.82 -30.09
N SER A 521 -12.11 -10.66 -29.90
CA SER A 521 -12.58 -10.21 -28.59
C SER A 521 -13.74 -11.06 -28.04
N GLY A 522 -14.23 -12.04 -28.81
CA GLY A 522 -15.33 -12.93 -28.47
C GLY A 522 -14.97 -14.05 -27.48
N THR A 523 -14.68 -13.67 -26.22
CA THR A 523 -15.22 -14.24 -24.97
C THR A 523 -15.75 -15.70 -24.94
N GLY A 524 -15.08 -16.66 -25.59
CA GLY A 524 -15.58 -18.01 -25.81
C GLY A 524 -14.56 -19.08 -25.43
N ALA A 525 -15.04 -20.23 -24.99
CA ALA A 525 -14.18 -21.36 -24.61
C ALA A 525 -13.32 -21.83 -25.80
N ALA A 526 -11.99 -21.82 -25.62
CA ALA A 526 -11.02 -22.19 -26.65
C ALA A 526 -11.27 -23.63 -27.12
N GLN A 527 -11.49 -23.79 -28.43
CA GLN A 527 -11.78 -25.08 -29.05
C GLN A 527 -10.48 -25.79 -29.42
N ILE A 528 -10.00 -26.71 -28.58
CA ILE A 528 -8.83 -27.54 -28.91
C ILE A 528 -9.29 -28.69 -29.79
N ASN A 529 -8.82 -28.75 -31.04
CA ASN A 529 -9.14 -29.88 -31.92
C ASN A 529 -8.45 -31.17 -31.42
N VAL A 530 -9.25 -32.22 -31.23
CA VAL A 530 -8.79 -33.49 -30.66
C VAL A 530 -7.73 -34.20 -31.51
N ALA A 531 -7.70 -34.02 -32.84
CA ALA A 531 -6.72 -34.67 -33.71
C ALA A 531 -5.32 -34.05 -33.55
N ASP A 532 -5.24 -32.75 -33.30
CA ASP A 532 -3.98 -32.05 -33.04
C ASP A 532 -3.46 -32.37 -31.63
N LEU A 533 -4.35 -32.42 -30.64
CA LEU A 533 -4.03 -32.87 -29.28
C LEU A 533 -3.50 -34.32 -29.25
N VAL A 534 -4.19 -35.25 -29.92
CA VAL A 534 -3.75 -36.65 -30.06
C VAL A 534 -2.40 -36.74 -30.77
N THR A 535 -2.15 -35.90 -31.78
CA THR A 535 -0.86 -35.89 -32.47
C THR A 535 0.28 -35.41 -31.56
N ALA A 536 0.05 -34.38 -30.74
CA ALA A 536 1.03 -33.92 -29.75
C ALA A 536 1.28 -34.96 -28.65
N LEU A 537 0.23 -35.61 -28.14
CA LEU A 537 0.34 -36.71 -27.18
C LEU A 537 1.14 -37.91 -27.71
N GLY A 538 1.36 -38.03 -29.03
CA GLY A 538 2.30 -39.00 -29.62
C GLY A 538 3.79 -38.77 -29.29
N GLY A 539 4.17 -37.59 -28.75
CA GLY A 539 5.56 -37.27 -28.44
C GLY A 539 5.81 -36.22 -27.36
N THR A 540 4.75 -35.68 -26.74
CA THR A 540 4.81 -34.56 -25.78
C THR A 540 3.78 -34.78 -24.67
N ASN A 541 4.13 -34.49 -23.41
CA ASN A 541 3.11 -34.37 -22.35
C ASN A 541 2.35 -33.06 -22.55
N VAL A 542 1.02 -33.07 -22.48
CA VAL A 542 0.21 -31.86 -22.72
C VAL A 542 -0.49 -31.42 -21.44
N THR A 543 -0.28 -30.17 -21.05
CA THR A 543 -0.94 -29.53 -19.91
C THR A 543 -1.88 -28.45 -20.41
N VAL A 544 -3.17 -28.71 -20.27
CA VAL A 544 -4.25 -27.74 -20.47
C VAL A 544 -4.61 -27.17 -19.10
N THR A 545 -4.59 -25.85 -18.97
CA THR A 545 -4.96 -25.14 -17.74
C THR A 545 -5.90 -23.98 -18.06
N THR A 546 -6.67 -23.51 -17.08
CA THR A 546 -7.54 -22.33 -17.19
C THR A 546 -7.24 -21.31 -16.11
N THR A 547 -5.94 -21.06 -15.89
CA THR A 547 -5.44 -20.26 -14.77
C THR A 547 -5.64 -18.76 -14.95
N ASN A 548 -6.03 -18.32 -16.15
CA ASN A 548 -6.41 -16.94 -16.48
C ASN A 548 -7.88 -16.60 -16.16
N ALA A 549 -8.52 -17.30 -15.22
CA ALA A 549 -9.89 -17.00 -14.79
C ALA A 549 -9.99 -15.67 -14.02
N GLY A 550 -11.06 -14.90 -14.26
CA GLY A 550 -11.36 -13.65 -13.53
C GLY A 550 -11.10 -12.34 -14.29
N VAL A 551 -10.50 -12.39 -15.48
CA VAL A 551 -10.44 -11.22 -16.39
C VAL A 551 -11.81 -10.97 -17.04
N SER A 552 -12.01 -9.74 -17.55
CA SER A 552 -13.28 -9.25 -18.12
C SER A 552 -13.66 -9.92 -19.46
N GLY A 553 -14.00 -11.21 -19.43
CA GLY A 553 -14.25 -12.02 -20.64
C GLY A 553 -15.21 -13.21 -20.50
N GLY A 554 -15.87 -13.39 -19.35
CA GLY A 554 -17.01 -14.31 -19.22
C GLY A 554 -16.73 -15.82 -19.16
N GLY A 555 -15.46 -16.26 -19.25
CA GLY A 555 -15.06 -17.64 -18.99
C GLY A 555 -15.23 -18.03 -17.51
N LEU A 556 -15.49 -19.30 -17.23
CA LEU A 556 -15.81 -19.81 -15.89
C LEU A 556 -14.69 -20.64 -15.24
N GLY A 557 -13.59 -20.90 -15.95
CA GLY A 557 -12.48 -21.73 -15.52
C GLY A 557 -12.66 -23.22 -15.80
N ASP A 558 -13.53 -23.61 -16.72
CA ASP A 558 -13.91 -25.00 -17.01
C ASP A 558 -13.10 -25.64 -18.15
N ILE A 559 -12.86 -26.95 -18.05
CA ILE A 559 -12.29 -27.79 -19.11
C ILE A 559 -13.29 -28.91 -19.46
N GLN A 560 -13.75 -28.95 -20.71
CA GLN A 560 -14.70 -29.96 -21.21
C GLN A 560 -14.07 -30.86 -22.27
N VAL A 561 -14.21 -32.18 -22.12
CA VAL A 561 -13.80 -33.18 -23.13
C VAL A 561 -15.03 -33.69 -23.88
N ASN A 562 -15.28 -33.10 -25.05
CA ASN A 562 -16.46 -33.32 -25.88
C ASN A 562 -16.16 -34.12 -27.17
N ALA A 563 -14.96 -34.66 -27.32
CA ALA A 563 -14.60 -35.65 -28.34
C ALA A 563 -13.66 -36.72 -27.76
N ALA A 564 -13.69 -37.93 -28.32
CA ALA A 564 -12.92 -39.05 -27.79
C ALA A 564 -11.42 -38.88 -28.05
N ILE A 565 -10.59 -39.01 -27.01
CA ILE A 565 -9.13 -38.86 -27.07
C ILE A 565 -8.49 -40.24 -27.03
N VAL A 566 -7.65 -40.58 -28.02
CA VAL A 566 -6.97 -41.88 -28.09
C VAL A 566 -5.49 -41.70 -28.44
N TRP A 567 -4.58 -42.15 -27.57
CA TRP A 567 -3.13 -42.17 -27.85
C TRP A 567 -2.46 -43.40 -27.25
N THR A 568 -1.29 -43.76 -27.79
CA THR A 568 -0.54 -44.95 -27.38
C THR A 568 0.78 -44.65 -26.66
N ALA A 569 1.38 -43.47 -26.89
CA ALA A 569 2.69 -43.13 -26.34
C ALA A 569 2.67 -42.93 -24.81
N PRO A 570 3.80 -43.14 -24.10
CA PRO A 570 3.91 -42.92 -22.67
C PRO A 570 4.05 -41.43 -22.32
N THR A 571 2.94 -40.72 -22.51
CA THR A 571 2.76 -39.29 -22.28
C THR A 571 1.53 -39.05 -21.39
N THR A 572 1.54 -37.94 -20.68
CA THR A 572 0.47 -37.52 -19.77
C THR A 572 -0.35 -36.41 -20.42
N LEU A 573 -1.68 -36.54 -20.35
CA LEU A 573 -2.60 -35.42 -20.51
C LEU A 573 -2.97 -34.89 -19.12
N SER A 574 -2.62 -33.63 -18.85
CA SER A 574 -2.96 -32.91 -17.62
C SER A 574 -4.04 -31.87 -17.91
N LEU A 575 -5.15 -31.91 -17.18
CA LEU A 575 -6.26 -30.97 -17.26
C LEU A 575 -6.39 -30.25 -15.91
N ASN A 576 -6.04 -28.97 -15.84
CA ASN A 576 -6.02 -28.16 -14.62
C ASN A 576 -7.07 -27.03 -14.69
N ALA A 577 -8.30 -27.34 -14.31
CA ALA A 577 -9.39 -26.37 -14.32
C ALA A 577 -9.36 -25.46 -13.08
N ALA A 578 -9.45 -24.15 -13.27
CA ALA A 578 -9.75 -23.23 -12.18
C ALA A 578 -11.14 -23.49 -11.54
N ARG A 579 -12.05 -24.17 -12.26
CA ARG A 579 -13.37 -24.58 -11.75
C ARG A 579 -13.68 -26.06 -11.99
N ASP A 580 -14.35 -26.46 -13.08
CA ASP A 580 -14.72 -27.86 -13.32
C ASP A 580 -13.90 -28.53 -14.44
N VAL A 581 -13.52 -29.81 -14.26
CA VAL A 581 -13.15 -30.71 -15.38
C VAL A 581 -14.32 -31.65 -15.66
N ARG A 582 -14.74 -31.76 -16.92
CA ARG A 582 -15.87 -32.61 -17.37
C ARG A 582 -15.45 -33.52 -18.53
N VAL A 583 -15.46 -34.83 -18.32
CA VAL A 583 -15.11 -35.84 -19.34
C VAL A 583 -16.39 -36.45 -19.93
N ASN A 584 -16.91 -35.84 -20.99
CA ASN A 584 -18.17 -36.20 -21.65
C ASN A 584 -17.97 -37.21 -22.81
N GLN A 585 -16.73 -37.51 -23.19
CA GLN A 585 -16.36 -38.46 -24.23
C GLN A 585 -15.15 -39.31 -23.81
N ALA A 586 -15.04 -40.50 -24.39
CA ALA A 586 -14.11 -41.53 -23.90
C ALA A 586 -12.63 -41.15 -24.08
N ILE A 587 -11.80 -41.53 -23.11
CA ILE A 587 -10.35 -41.29 -23.11
C ILE A 587 -9.61 -42.64 -23.04
N THR A 588 -8.74 -42.91 -24.01
CA THR A 588 -7.94 -44.14 -24.09
C THR A 588 -6.47 -43.81 -24.24
N ALA A 589 -5.70 -43.99 -23.18
CA ALA A 589 -4.27 -43.69 -23.10
C ALA A 589 -3.49 -45.00 -22.93
N THR A 590 -3.11 -45.68 -24.02
CA THR A 590 -2.64 -47.08 -23.95
C THR A 590 -1.46 -47.26 -23.01
N ASP A 591 -0.32 -46.60 -23.23
CA ASP A 591 0.79 -46.56 -22.26
C ASP A 591 0.94 -45.16 -21.61
N GLY A 592 -0.09 -44.32 -21.76
CA GLY A 592 -0.16 -42.95 -21.26
C GLY A 592 -0.98 -42.78 -19.98
N SER A 593 -0.95 -41.57 -19.42
CA SER A 593 -1.62 -41.22 -18.15
C SER A 593 -2.58 -40.03 -18.31
N LEU A 594 -3.62 -39.97 -17.47
CA LEU A 594 -4.54 -38.83 -17.38
C LEU A 594 -4.49 -38.26 -15.95
N ALA A 595 -4.27 -36.96 -15.85
CA ALA A 595 -4.40 -36.21 -14.61
C ALA A 595 -5.44 -35.10 -14.77
N ALA A 596 -6.43 -35.05 -13.89
CA ALA A 596 -7.42 -33.98 -13.82
C ALA A 596 -7.38 -33.34 -12.43
N VAL A 597 -7.22 -32.02 -12.39
CA VAL A 597 -7.24 -31.18 -11.18
C VAL A 597 -8.27 -30.09 -11.39
N ALA A 598 -9.11 -29.84 -10.38
CA ALA A 598 -10.21 -28.89 -10.47
C ALA A 598 -10.35 -28.04 -9.20
N GLY A 599 -10.39 -26.71 -9.36
CA GLY A 599 -10.69 -25.75 -8.29
C GLY A 599 -12.12 -25.88 -7.71
N ARG A 600 -12.99 -26.66 -8.37
CA ARG A 600 -14.29 -27.09 -7.84
C ARG A 600 -14.52 -28.59 -8.02
N ASN A 601 -14.85 -29.08 -9.22
CA ASN A 601 -15.31 -30.47 -9.42
C ASN A 601 -14.59 -31.20 -10.57
N VAL A 602 -14.40 -32.52 -10.43
CA VAL A 602 -14.05 -33.41 -11.55
C VAL A 602 -15.21 -34.37 -11.82
N GLN A 603 -15.74 -34.38 -13.04
CA GLN A 603 -16.84 -35.25 -13.45
C GLN A 603 -16.40 -36.14 -14.63
N VAL A 604 -16.53 -37.46 -14.49
CA VAL A 604 -16.14 -38.47 -15.48
C VAL A 604 -17.38 -39.23 -15.94
N ASP A 605 -18.02 -38.68 -16.98
CA ASP A 605 -19.31 -39.13 -17.53
C ASP A 605 -19.16 -40.05 -18.75
N ALA A 606 -17.92 -40.24 -19.24
CA ALA A 606 -17.55 -41.21 -20.26
C ALA A 606 -16.33 -42.05 -19.87
N ALA A 607 -16.17 -43.22 -20.50
CA ALA A 607 -15.20 -44.22 -20.06
C ALA A 607 -13.73 -43.77 -20.23
N VAL A 608 -12.88 -44.08 -19.25
CA VAL A 608 -11.45 -43.75 -19.23
C VAL A 608 -10.62 -45.02 -19.09
N THR A 609 -9.69 -45.27 -20.00
CA THR A 609 -8.92 -46.52 -20.09
C THR A 609 -7.42 -46.29 -20.30
N THR A 610 -6.59 -47.06 -19.60
CA THR A 610 -5.14 -47.17 -19.83
C THR A 610 -4.67 -48.62 -19.69
N THR A 611 -3.65 -49.02 -20.46
CA THR A 611 -2.96 -50.32 -20.27
C THR A 611 -1.80 -50.16 -19.31
N THR A 612 -0.97 -49.13 -19.48
CA THR A 612 0.15 -48.82 -18.59
C THR A 612 0.09 -47.34 -18.25
N GLY A 613 -0.31 -46.95 -17.04
CA GLY A 613 -0.48 -45.54 -16.73
C GLY A 613 -1.20 -45.24 -15.43
N GLN A 614 -1.28 -43.95 -15.10
CA GLN A 614 -1.99 -43.45 -13.93
C GLN A 614 -3.27 -42.73 -14.37
N LEU A 615 -4.36 -42.92 -13.63
CA LEU A 615 -5.57 -42.10 -13.72
C LEU A 615 -5.74 -41.35 -12.39
N SER A 616 -5.53 -40.04 -12.39
CA SER A 616 -5.69 -39.21 -11.19
C SER A 616 -6.74 -38.12 -11.38
N PHE A 617 -7.64 -38.01 -10.41
CA PHE A 617 -8.75 -37.06 -10.39
C PHE A 617 -8.73 -36.36 -9.02
N THR A 618 -8.54 -35.04 -8.99
CA THR A 618 -8.42 -34.25 -7.75
C THR A 618 -9.34 -33.02 -7.81
N ALA A 619 -10.16 -32.82 -6.78
CA ALA A 619 -11.11 -31.70 -6.73
C ALA A 619 -11.13 -31.04 -5.34
N VAL A 620 -11.36 -29.73 -5.29
CA VAL A 620 -11.57 -29.00 -4.01
C VAL A 620 -12.95 -29.28 -3.42
N GLN A 621 -13.97 -29.51 -4.26
CA GLN A 621 -15.27 -30.02 -3.84
C GLN A 621 -15.37 -31.50 -4.19
N ASP A 622 -15.92 -31.86 -5.35
CA ASP A 622 -16.36 -33.24 -5.60
C ASP A 622 -15.65 -33.93 -6.77
N VAL A 623 -15.35 -35.22 -6.63
CA VAL A 623 -14.93 -36.11 -7.73
C VAL A 623 -16.03 -37.14 -8.00
N ALA A 624 -16.55 -37.18 -9.23
CA ALA A 624 -17.60 -38.10 -9.66
C ALA A 624 -17.13 -39.03 -10.79
N LEU A 625 -17.10 -40.34 -10.51
CA LEU A 625 -16.83 -41.41 -11.47
C LEU A 625 -18.16 -42.04 -11.92
N ASN A 626 -18.78 -41.44 -12.94
CA ASN A 626 -20.10 -41.80 -13.46
C ASN A 626 -20.04 -42.78 -14.64
N ALA A 627 -18.86 -43.00 -15.21
CA ALA A 627 -18.57 -43.97 -16.26
C ALA A 627 -17.34 -44.84 -15.93
N ALA A 628 -17.16 -45.92 -16.68
CA ALA A 628 -16.21 -46.97 -16.34
C ALA A 628 -14.74 -46.51 -16.43
N THR A 629 -13.94 -46.83 -15.40
CA THR A 629 -12.49 -46.55 -15.37
C THR A 629 -11.70 -47.86 -15.39
N THR A 630 -10.76 -48.01 -16.33
CA THR A 630 -10.04 -49.29 -16.55
C THR A 630 -8.53 -49.08 -16.64
N ILE A 631 -7.77 -49.85 -15.86
CA ILE A 631 -6.30 -49.87 -15.83
C ILE A 631 -5.81 -51.31 -15.87
N THR A 632 -4.85 -51.63 -16.75
CA THR A 632 -4.14 -52.92 -16.65
C THR A 632 -2.98 -52.82 -15.66
N THR A 633 -2.08 -51.84 -15.79
CA THR A 633 -0.94 -51.62 -14.89
C THR A 633 -0.82 -50.16 -14.47
N GLY A 634 -0.89 -49.88 -13.17
CA GLY A 634 -0.82 -48.54 -12.58
C GLY A 634 -2.00 -48.24 -11.65
N ASN A 635 -2.13 -47.00 -11.17
CA ASN A 635 -3.06 -46.66 -10.09
C ASN A 635 -4.22 -45.76 -10.55
N LEU A 636 -5.37 -45.97 -9.92
CA LEU A 636 -6.54 -45.08 -9.98
C LEU A 636 -6.60 -44.26 -8.69
N SER A 637 -6.73 -42.95 -8.78
CA SER A 637 -6.84 -42.05 -7.63
C SER A 637 -7.97 -41.04 -7.83
N ALA A 638 -8.90 -40.97 -6.87
CA ALA A 638 -9.92 -39.93 -6.75
C ALA A 638 -9.83 -39.29 -5.36
N VAL A 639 -9.49 -38.01 -5.31
CA VAL A 639 -9.29 -37.24 -4.07
C VAL A 639 -10.12 -35.97 -4.10
N ALA A 640 -10.96 -35.78 -3.08
CA ALA A 640 -11.93 -34.70 -2.98
C ALA A 640 -11.77 -33.95 -1.65
N GLY A 641 -11.84 -32.61 -1.70
CA GLY A 641 -11.98 -31.78 -0.51
C GLY A 641 -13.35 -31.91 0.15
N ARG A 642 -14.39 -32.34 -0.59
CA ARG A 642 -15.67 -32.85 -0.07
C ARG A 642 -15.91 -34.30 -0.50
N ASP A 643 -16.75 -34.58 -1.52
CA ASP A 643 -17.24 -35.95 -1.80
C ASP A 643 -16.50 -36.70 -2.93
N VAL A 644 -16.29 -38.01 -2.76
CA VAL A 644 -15.92 -38.93 -3.86
C VAL A 644 -17.11 -39.84 -4.18
N MET A 645 -17.71 -39.66 -5.35
CA MET A 645 -18.83 -40.46 -5.84
C MET A 645 -18.36 -41.47 -6.89
N VAL A 646 -18.70 -42.74 -6.72
CA VAL A 646 -18.37 -43.82 -7.67
C VAL A 646 -19.65 -44.57 -8.06
N ALA A 647 -20.23 -44.18 -9.20
CA ALA A 647 -21.51 -44.69 -9.69
C ALA A 647 -21.35 -45.75 -10.80
N ALA A 648 -20.16 -45.88 -11.39
CA ALA A 648 -19.84 -46.87 -12.42
C ALA A 648 -18.70 -47.82 -12.01
N PRO A 649 -18.50 -48.95 -12.73
CA PRO A 649 -17.43 -49.90 -12.42
C PRO A 649 -16.02 -49.34 -12.59
N ALA A 650 -15.11 -49.74 -11.71
CA ALA A 650 -13.69 -49.44 -11.80
C ALA A 650 -12.87 -50.74 -11.80
N THR A 651 -11.87 -50.83 -12.68
CA THR A 651 -11.02 -52.02 -12.83
C THR A 651 -9.55 -51.64 -12.82
N VAL A 652 -8.76 -52.28 -11.95
CA VAL A 652 -7.29 -52.18 -11.91
C VAL A 652 -6.73 -53.61 -11.84
N THR A 653 -5.96 -54.05 -12.83
CA THR A 653 -5.39 -55.41 -12.81
C THR A 653 -4.15 -55.47 -11.92
N THR A 654 -3.24 -54.49 -12.03
CA THR A 654 -2.00 -54.44 -11.24
C THR A 654 -1.72 -53.01 -10.78
N GLY A 655 -2.00 -52.72 -9.50
CA GLY A 655 -1.80 -51.41 -8.90
C GLY A 655 -2.85 -51.11 -7.83
N ASN A 656 -2.94 -49.86 -7.37
CA ASN A 656 -3.85 -49.48 -6.29
C ASN A 656 -5.04 -48.66 -6.78
N MET A 657 -6.14 -48.73 -6.03
CA MET A 657 -7.24 -47.76 -6.08
C MET A 657 -7.17 -46.89 -4.83
N VAL A 658 -7.33 -45.58 -4.96
CA VAL A 658 -7.31 -44.63 -3.83
C VAL A 658 -8.52 -43.72 -3.92
N PHE A 659 -9.44 -43.81 -2.95
CA PHE A 659 -10.64 -42.97 -2.87
C PHE A 659 -10.63 -42.21 -1.53
N ARG A 660 -10.52 -40.87 -1.58
CA ARG A 660 -10.38 -40.04 -0.37
C ARG A 660 -11.27 -38.81 -0.41
N ALA A 661 -12.14 -38.70 0.59
CA ALA A 661 -13.05 -37.57 0.81
C ALA A 661 -12.64 -36.75 2.04
N ASP A 662 -13.20 -35.55 2.20
CA ASP A 662 -12.79 -34.54 3.21
C ASP A 662 -11.25 -34.37 3.32
N ASN A 663 -10.57 -34.33 2.17
CA ASN A 663 -9.11 -34.21 2.15
C ASN A 663 -8.63 -32.82 2.62
N ASP A 664 -9.53 -31.86 2.78
CA ASP A 664 -9.26 -30.52 3.34
C ASP A 664 -9.42 -30.48 4.88
N GLY A 665 -9.94 -31.56 5.49
CA GLY A 665 -9.99 -31.73 6.93
C GLY A 665 -10.94 -30.74 7.61
N THR A 666 -12.19 -30.74 7.17
CA THR A 666 -13.24 -29.82 7.61
C THR A 666 -13.99 -30.32 8.84
N GLY A 667 -14.13 -31.64 9.03
CA GLY A 667 -14.63 -32.23 10.28
C GLY A 667 -15.30 -33.60 10.10
N PRO A 668 -15.83 -34.19 11.19
CA PRO A 668 -16.47 -35.50 11.13
C PRO A 668 -17.89 -35.45 10.55
N GLY A 669 -18.29 -36.56 9.93
CA GLY A 669 -19.63 -36.78 9.38
C GLY A 669 -19.79 -36.38 7.91
N VAL A 670 -20.76 -36.98 7.22
CA VAL A 670 -20.91 -36.89 5.75
C VAL A 670 -21.09 -35.46 5.18
N ALA A 671 -21.47 -34.48 6.00
CA ALA A 671 -21.59 -33.08 5.56
C ALA A 671 -20.22 -32.41 5.27
N ALA A 672 -19.14 -32.91 5.89
CA ALA A 672 -17.76 -32.55 5.57
C ALA A 672 -17.23 -33.23 4.29
N GLY A 673 -17.90 -34.31 3.86
CA GLY A 673 -17.59 -35.07 2.65
C GLY A 673 -17.27 -36.54 2.90
N THR A 674 -17.73 -37.43 2.02
CA THR A 674 -17.57 -38.88 2.16
C THR A 674 -17.32 -39.62 0.84
N VAL A 675 -16.96 -40.91 0.92
CA VAL A 675 -16.78 -41.79 -0.23
C VAL A 675 -18.05 -42.62 -0.44
N ASN A 676 -18.79 -42.31 -1.50
CA ASN A 676 -20.07 -42.93 -1.84
C ASN A 676 -19.92 -43.84 -3.09
N ILE A 677 -19.76 -45.14 -2.86
CA ILE A 677 -19.71 -46.15 -3.93
C ILE A 677 -21.12 -46.70 -4.17
N SER A 678 -21.84 -46.09 -5.12
CA SER A 678 -23.25 -46.37 -5.42
C SER A 678 -23.45 -47.41 -6.53
N CYS A 679 -22.39 -47.81 -7.24
CA CYS A 679 -22.43 -48.89 -8.25
C CYS A 679 -22.85 -50.26 -7.68
N SER A 680 -23.14 -51.23 -8.57
CA SER A 680 -23.61 -52.58 -8.21
C SER A 680 -22.66 -53.35 -7.27
N LEU A 681 -23.09 -54.50 -6.75
CA LEU A 681 -22.16 -55.44 -6.12
C LEU A 681 -21.02 -55.81 -7.10
N ASN A 682 -19.82 -56.05 -6.57
CA ASN A 682 -18.62 -56.39 -7.33
C ASN A 682 -18.20 -55.35 -8.42
N CYS A 683 -18.63 -54.09 -8.31
CA CYS A 683 -18.29 -53.06 -9.31
C CYS A 683 -16.81 -52.58 -9.27
N LEU A 684 -16.05 -52.87 -8.21
CA LEU A 684 -14.64 -52.53 -8.10
C LEU A 684 -13.81 -53.81 -8.28
N THR A 685 -13.16 -53.97 -9.42
CA THR A 685 -12.31 -55.15 -9.73
C THR A 685 -10.84 -54.81 -9.52
N LEU A 686 -10.19 -55.53 -8.61
CA LEU A 686 -8.78 -55.36 -8.27
C LEU A 686 -8.07 -56.72 -8.28
N THR A 687 -7.23 -56.99 -9.28
CA THR A 687 -6.60 -58.32 -9.38
C THR A 687 -5.37 -58.43 -8.47
N THR A 688 -4.49 -57.43 -8.44
CA THR A 688 -3.38 -57.32 -7.47
C THR A 688 -3.19 -55.88 -7.00
N GLY A 689 -3.00 -55.69 -5.69
CA GLY A 689 -2.81 -54.38 -5.04
C GLY A 689 -3.81 -54.11 -3.90
N GLN A 690 -4.05 -52.84 -3.61
CA GLN A 690 -4.92 -52.39 -2.52
C GLN A 690 -5.89 -51.28 -2.92
N LEU A 691 -7.12 -51.36 -2.38
CA LEU A 691 -8.12 -50.29 -2.38
C LEU A 691 -8.01 -49.52 -1.04
N ASP A 692 -7.43 -48.33 -1.08
CA ASP A 692 -7.35 -47.38 0.03
C ASP A 692 -8.60 -46.49 0.04
N VAL A 693 -9.38 -46.52 1.13
CA VAL A 693 -10.58 -45.67 1.29
C VAL A 693 -10.46 -44.85 2.56
N ARG A 694 -10.59 -43.53 2.43
CA ARG A 694 -10.63 -42.58 3.56
C ARG A 694 -11.88 -41.71 3.45
N PHE A 695 -12.74 -41.78 4.47
CA PHE A 695 -14.11 -41.30 4.40
C PHE A 695 -14.59 -40.79 5.77
N ASN A 696 -15.53 -39.85 5.78
CA ASN A 696 -16.33 -39.59 6.98
C ASN A 696 -17.54 -40.53 7.01
N PRO A 697 -17.75 -41.33 8.08
CA PRO A 697 -18.90 -42.22 8.17
C PRO A 697 -20.19 -41.44 8.46
N VAL A 698 -21.34 -42.09 8.33
CA VAL A 698 -22.64 -41.49 8.73
C VAL A 698 -22.69 -41.28 10.25
N SER A 699 -22.17 -42.23 11.01
CA SER A 699 -21.78 -42.11 12.41
C SER A 699 -20.58 -43.01 12.67
N TYR A 700 -19.73 -42.68 13.65
CA TYR A 700 -18.66 -43.59 14.06
C TYR A 700 -19.19 -44.98 14.48
N ALA A 701 -20.44 -45.07 14.94
CA ALA A 701 -21.12 -46.34 15.25
C ALA A 701 -21.42 -47.21 14.01
N SER A 702 -21.55 -46.63 12.81
CA SER A 702 -21.81 -47.37 11.56
C SER A 702 -20.54 -47.74 10.77
N THR A 703 -19.37 -47.21 11.16
CA THR A 703 -18.06 -47.43 10.49
C THR A 703 -17.82 -48.87 10.02
N SER A 704 -18.02 -49.87 10.89
CA SER A 704 -17.78 -51.28 10.55
C SER A 704 -18.74 -51.82 9.48
N ALA A 705 -19.98 -51.33 9.44
CA ALA A 705 -20.97 -51.70 8.43
C ALA A 705 -20.69 -50.99 7.09
N GLU A 706 -20.19 -49.75 7.13
CA GLU A 706 -19.77 -49.00 5.94
C GLU A 706 -18.50 -49.61 5.30
N ILE A 707 -17.51 -50.02 6.11
CA ILE A 707 -16.33 -50.77 5.65
C ILE A 707 -16.74 -52.12 5.03
N LEU A 708 -17.70 -52.85 5.63
CA LEU A 708 -18.25 -54.07 5.05
C LEU A 708 -19.02 -53.79 3.75
N ALA A 709 -19.72 -52.66 3.65
CA ALA A 709 -20.39 -52.25 2.42
C ALA A 709 -19.39 -52.01 1.28
N TYR A 710 -18.23 -51.40 1.55
CA TYR A 710 -17.14 -51.27 0.57
C TYR A 710 -16.53 -52.63 0.20
N ALA A 711 -16.35 -53.54 1.16
CA ALA A 711 -15.88 -54.90 0.87
C ALA A 711 -16.80 -55.64 -0.11
N ASN A 712 -18.12 -55.46 0.00
CA ASN A 712 -19.12 -56.02 -0.93
C ASN A 712 -19.14 -55.35 -2.33
N LYS A 713 -18.35 -54.28 -2.55
CA LYS A 713 -18.10 -53.70 -3.90
C LYS A 713 -16.83 -54.27 -4.53
N LEU A 714 -15.88 -54.75 -3.73
CA LEU A 714 -14.56 -55.20 -4.17
C LEU A 714 -14.60 -56.66 -4.63
N THR A 715 -13.97 -56.95 -5.76
CA THR A 715 -13.79 -58.30 -6.29
C THR A 715 -12.41 -58.47 -6.92
N GLY A 716 -11.97 -59.71 -7.14
CA GLY A 716 -10.62 -60.06 -7.57
C GLY A 716 -9.73 -60.54 -6.41
N GLY A 717 -8.41 -60.36 -6.55
CA GLY A 717 -7.39 -60.79 -5.57
C GLY A 717 -6.78 -59.66 -4.73
N GLY A 718 -7.22 -58.42 -4.92
CA GLY A 718 -6.76 -57.25 -4.19
C GLY A 718 -7.29 -57.17 -2.76
N THR A 719 -6.69 -56.28 -1.96
CA THR A 719 -7.03 -56.07 -0.54
C THR A 719 -7.77 -54.76 -0.30
N LEU A 720 -8.58 -54.70 0.77
CA LEU A 720 -9.25 -53.47 1.23
C LEU A 720 -8.48 -52.86 2.40
N ASN A 721 -8.30 -51.53 2.37
CA ASN A 721 -7.77 -50.70 3.45
C ASN A 721 -8.67 -49.46 3.60
N ALA A 722 -9.90 -49.69 4.02
CA ALA A 722 -10.86 -48.64 4.35
C ALA A 722 -10.75 -48.28 5.83
N LYS A 723 -10.62 -46.98 6.14
CA LYS A 723 -10.75 -46.46 7.51
C LYS A 723 -11.49 -45.13 7.52
N ALA A 724 -12.34 -44.93 8.52
CA ALA A 724 -13.01 -43.65 8.75
C ALA A 724 -12.01 -42.60 9.27
N TRP A 725 -12.19 -41.33 8.89
CA TRP A 725 -11.40 -40.24 9.49
C TRP A 725 -11.75 -40.05 10.97
N VAL A 726 -10.75 -39.70 11.79
CA VAL A 726 -10.92 -39.11 13.12
C VAL A 726 -10.12 -37.82 13.24
N PHE A 727 -10.66 -36.87 14.01
CA PHE A 727 -10.18 -35.49 14.09
C PHE A 727 -9.81 -35.14 15.52
N GLY A 728 -8.63 -34.54 15.72
CA GLY A 728 -8.24 -34.07 17.05
C GLY A 728 -9.11 -32.90 17.50
N ARG A 729 -9.60 -32.97 18.74
CA ARG A 729 -10.23 -31.85 19.44
C ARG A 729 -9.13 -30.97 20.01
N GLY A 730 -8.78 -29.91 19.26
CA GLY A 730 -7.90 -28.87 19.76
C GLY A 730 -8.61 -28.03 20.83
N ASP A 731 -7.84 -27.51 21.78
CA ASP A 731 -8.36 -26.65 22.85
C ASP A 731 -8.06 -25.17 22.52
N ASN A 732 -9.09 -24.33 22.64
CA ASN A 732 -8.95 -22.88 22.44
C ASN A 732 -8.03 -22.28 23.52
N LYS A 733 -7.16 -21.34 23.12
CA LYS A 733 -6.30 -20.60 24.07
C LYS A 733 -6.41 -19.10 23.89
N ILE A 734 -6.09 -18.35 24.94
CA ILE A 734 -5.79 -16.91 24.83
C ILE A 734 -4.35 -16.76 24.33
N TYR A 735 -4.09 -15.78 23.47
CA TYR A 735 -2.75 -15.50 22.94
C TYR A 735 -1.68 -15.38 24.05
N ASP A 736 -0.56 -16.06 23.87
CA ASP A 736 0.54 -16.22 24.85
C ASP A 736 1.94 -15.99 24.23
N GLY A 737 2.01 -15.49 23.00
CA GLY A 737 3.26 -15.29 22.26
C GLY A 737 3.90 -16.56 21.67
N THR A 738 3.30 -17.74 21.84
CA THR A 738 3.83 -19.04 21.38
C THR A 738 2.90 -19.75 20.39
N PRO A 739 3.42 -20.64 19.51
CA PRO A 739 2.59 -21.53 18.70
C PRO A 739 2.05 -22.75 19.49
N SER A 740 2.46 -22.98 20.74
CA SER A 740 2.08 -24.17 21.52
C SER A 740 0.57 -24.37 21.61
N ALA A 741 0.11 -25.60 21.46
CA ALA A 741 -1.31 -25.97 21.50
C ALA A 741 -1.57 -27.14 22.47
N THR A 742 -2.85 -27.45 22.68
CA THR A 742 -3.29 -28.64 23.42
C THR A 742 -4.38 -29.34 22.60
N VAL A 743 -4.43 -30.68 22.69
CA VAL A 743 -5.42 -31.53 22.02
C VAL A 743 -5.95 -32.53 23.03
N SER A 744 -7.04 -32.20 23.73
CA SER A 744 -7.57 -33.00 24.86
C SER A 744 -8.41 -34.22 24.47
N GLY A 745 -8.53 -34.56 23.18
CA GLY A 745 -9.27 -35.75 22.75
C GLY A 745 -9.54 -35.78 21.25
N LEU A 746 -10.53 -36.59 20.83
CA LEU A 746 -11.08 -36.59 19.47
C LEU A 746 -12.44 -35.87 19.43
N LEU A 747 -12.81 -35.35 18.26
CA LEU A 747 -14.14 -34.79 18.03
C LEU A 747 -15.19 -35.91 17.85
N PRO A 748 -16.36 -35.83 18.51
CA PRO A 748 -17.50 -36.69 18.22
C PRO A 748 -18.07 -36.37 16.83
N ASP A 749 -18.87 -37.29 16.28
CA ASP A 749 -19.56 -37.10 15.01
C ASP A 749 -20.77 -36.15 15.11
N VAL A 750 -21.42 -35.88 13.98
CA VAL A 750 -22.62 -35.03 13.88
C VAL A 750 -23.83 -35.56 14.68
N THR A 751 -23.80 -36.80 15.17
CA THR A 751 -24.82 -37.37 16.07
C THR A 751 -24.39 -37.32 17.55
N SER A 752 -23.29 -36.63 17.86
CA SER A 752 -22.64 -36.54 19.17
C SER A 752 -22.08 -37.86 19.71
N VAL A 753 -21.90 -38.88 18.86
CA VAL A 753 -21.24 -40.13 19.24
C VAL A 753 -19.73 -39.93 19.17
N ALA A 754 -19.01 -40.29 20.24
CA ALA A 754 -17.54 -40.28 20.24
C ALA A 754 -16.98 -41.44 19.39
N PRO A 755 -15.83 -41.28 18.73
CA PRO A 755 -15.20 -42.40 18.04
C PRO A 755 -14.76 -43.46 19.05
N PRO A 756 -14.89 -44.77 18.76
CA PRO A 756 -14.53 -45.85 19.67
C PRO A 756 -13.02 -46.13 19.65
N VAL A 757 -12.22 -45.06 19.80
CA VAL A 757 -10.76 -45.05 19.94
C VAL A 757 -10.34 -43.84 20.77
N ALA A 758 -9.43 -44.01 21.72
CA ALA A 758 -8.81 -42.90 22.45
C ALA A 758 -7.47 -42.42 21.84
N LEU A 759 -7.16 -41.13 22.01
CA LEU A 759 -5.78 -40.63 21.88
C LEU A 759 -4.92 -41.24 23.00
N GLY A 760 -3.68 -41.57 22.69
CA GLY A 760 -2.63 -41.88 23.65
C GLY A 760 -1.89 -40.62 24.10
N SER A 761 -0.58 -40.74 24.29
CA SER A 761 0.28 -39.60 24.61
C SER A 761 0.30 -38.59 23.45
N VAL A 762 -0.03 -37.33 23.69
CA VAL A 762 0.10 -36.26 22.69
C VAL A 762 1.45 -35.56 22.84
N SER A 763 2.18 -35.40 21.73
CA SER A 763 3.43 -34.62 21.65
C SER A 763 3.39 -33.61 20.50
N ALA A 764 4.35 -32.67 20.51
CA ALA A 764 4.58 -31.67 19.46
C ALA A 764 3.37 -30.79 19.04
N ALA A 765 2.31 -30.70 19.86
CA ALA A 765 1.11 -29.94 19.53
C ALA A 765 1.38 -28.44 19.35
N GLN A 766 1.23 -27.95 18.12
CA GLN A 766 1.48 -26.56 17.73
C GLN A 766 0.46 -26.06 16.69
N PHE A 767 -0.04 -24.84 16.89
CA PHE A 767 -0.70 -24.06 15.85
C PHE A 767 0.29 -23.71 14.73
N ASP A 768 -0.22 -23.58 13.50
CA ASP A 768 0.53 -23.08 12.33
C ASP A 768 1.31 -21.78 12.57
N THR A 769 0.75 -20.90 13.38
CA THR A 769 1.22 -19.58 13.72
C THR A 769 0.79 -19.22 15.13
N ARG A 770 1.55 -18.37 15.82
CA ARG A 770 1.24 -17.95 17.20
C ARG A 770 0.03 -17.01 17.33
N HIS A 771 -0.43 -16.43 16.23
CA HIS A 771 -1.35 -15.28 16.23
C HIS A 771 -2.82 -15.66 16.47
N VAL A 772 -3.63 -14.66 16.80
CA VAL A 772 -5.09 -14.74 16.93
C VAL A 772 -5.75 -15.21 15.63
N GLY A 773 -6.87 -15.94 15.77
CA GLY A 773 -7.66 -16.42 14.64
C GLY A 773 -8.53 -17.61 15.03
N THR A 774 -9.53 -17.92 14.19
CA THR A 774 -10.52 -18.98 14.43
C THR A 774 -10.22 -20.26 13.62
N ALA A 775 -10.63 -21.42 14.17
CA ALA A 775 -10.51 -22.75 13.55
C ALA A 775 -9.11 -23.08 12.97
N LYS A 776 -8.07 -22.52 13.61
CA LYS A 776 -6.68 -22.60 13.18
C LYS A 776 -6.17 -24.03 13.24
N PRO A 777 -5.41 -24.50 12.22
CA PRO A 777 -4.87 -25.85 12.23
C PRO A 777 -3.79 -25.98 13.32
N ILE A 778 -3.94 -27.04 14.11
CA ILE A 778 -2.95 -27.55 15.06
C ILE A 778 -2.36 -28.82 14.45
N VAL A 779 -1.04 -28.87 14.33
CA VAL A 779 -0.29 -30.10 14.03
C VAL A 779 0.13 -30.74 15.36
N PHE A 780 -0.05 -32.05 15.50
CA PHE A 780 0.36 -32.79 16.70
C PHE A 780 0.79 -34.23 16.37
N GLU A 781 1.47 -34.86 17.31
CA GLU A 781 1.84 -36.28 17.26
C GLU A 781 1.06 -37.06 18.33
N THR A 782 0.72 -38.33 18.07
CA THR A 782 0.18 -39.22 19.11
C THR A 782 0.35 -40.72 18.81
N THR A 783 0.06 -41.55 19.81
CA THR A 783 -0.26 -42.97 19.66
C THR A 783 -1.77 -43.20 19.80
N PHE A 784 -2.26 -44.38 19.43
CA PHE A 784 -3.64 -44.81 19.71
C PHE A 784 -3.58 -46.10 20.52
N LEU A 785 -4.49 -46.28 21.48
CA LEU A 785 -4.36 -47.29 22.54
C LEU A 785 -5.12 -48.59 22.29
N GLU A 786 -5.85 -48.71 21.19
CA GLU A 786 -6.91 -49.72 21.01
C GLU A 786 -6.90 -50.36 19.62
N ALA A 787 -7.25 -51.65 19.54
CA ALA A 787 -7.34 -52.40 18.28
C ALA A 787 -8.41 -51.87 17.31
N ALA A 788 -9.39 -51.11 17.81
CA ALA A 788 -10.37 -50.40 16.96
C ALA A 788 -9.70 -49.38 16.02
N TYR A 789 -8.45 -48.96 16.29
CA TYR A 789 -7.64 -48.13 15.39
C TYR A 789 -7.44 -48.75 13.99
N ASP A 790 -7.63 -50.06 13.82
CA ASP A 790 -7.64 -50.66 12.48
C ASP A 790 -8.84 -50.26 11.61
N LEU A 791 -9.85 -49.59 12.19
CA LEU A 791 -11.00 -49.02 11.49
C LEU A 791 -10.92 -47.49 11.30
N PHE A 792 -9.97 -46.81 11.95
CA PHE A 792 -9.87 -45.34 11.97
C PHE A 792 -8.50 -44.81 11.52
N ALA A 793 -8.51 -43.75 10.74
CA ALA A 793 -7.32 -43.02 10.29
C ALA A 793 -7.40 -41.57 10.83
N PRO A 794 -6.32 -41.03 11.41
CA PRO A 794 -6.26 -39.61 11.74
C PRO A 794 -6.02 -38.79 10.47
N MET A 795 -6.70 -37.65 10.35
CA MET A 795 -6.52 -36.71 9.24
C MET A 795 -5.18 -35.95 9.41
N GLY A 796 -4.40 -35.76 8.33
CA GLY A 796 -3.18 -34.92 8.36
C GLY A 796 -1.91 -35.43 7.64
N THR A 797 -1.92 -36.62 7.04
CA THR A 797 -0.80 -37.32 6.35
C THR A 797 0.03 -38.30 7.23
N PRO A 798 1.33 -38.61 7.01
CA PRO A 798 1.86 -39.96 7.29
C PRO A 798 1.90 -40.32 8.78
N ALA A 799 1.81 -41.63 9.06
CA ALA A 799 1.69 -42.20 10.41
C ALA A 799 2.70 -41.59 11.40
N GLY A 800 2.18 -40.82 12.35
CA GLY A 800 2.96 -40.05 13.32
C GLY A 800 2.45 -38.61 13.49
N THR A 801 1.98 -37.95 12.43
CA THR A 801 1.64 -36.52 12.44
C THR A 801 0.20 -36.27 11.99
N TYR A 802 -0.57 -35.55 12.81
CA TYR A 802 -2.03 -35.44 12.72
C TYR A 802 -2.50 -33.98 12.88
N GLN A 803 -3.75 -33.72 12.49
CA GLN A 803 -4.34 -32.38 12.55
C GLN A 803 -5.56 -32.27 13.46
N ALA A 804 -5.62 -31.15 14.17
CA ALA A 804 -6.73 -30.68 14.99
C ALA A 804 -7.05 -29.22 14.61
N ARG A 805 -8.15 -28.65 15.13
CA ARG A 805 -8.47 -27.22 14.97
C ARG A 805 -8.92 -26.61 16.30
N ALA A 806 -8.54 -25.35 16.54
CA ALA A 806 -9.00 -24.53 17.68
C ALA A 806 -8.83 -23.04 17.40
N ASP A 807 -9.36 -22.19 18.27
CA ASP A 807 -9.20 -20.74 18.20
C ASP A 807 -8.03 -20.25 19.08
N VAL A 808 -7.29 -19.26 18.58
CA VAL A 808 -6.42 -18.41 19.39
C VAL A 808 -7.15 -17.08 19.61
N LEU A 809 -7.56 -16.83 20.85
CA LEU A 809 -8.38 -15.69 21.26
C LEU A 809 -7.51 -14.47 21.63
N VAL A 810 -8.05 -13.28 21.39
CA VAL A 810 -7.40 -12.00 21.74
C VAL A 810 -7.04 -11.94 23.23
N ARG A 811 -5.85 -11.41 23.52
CA ARG A 811 -5.40 -11.18 24.90
C ARG A 811 -5.78 -9.77 25.37
N PRO A 812 -6.37 -9.61 26.57
CA PRO A 812 -6.53 -8.29 27.17
C PRO A 812 -5.17 -7.61 27.39
N LEU A 813 -5.05 -6.37 26.92
CA LEU A 813 -3.95 -5.45 27.22
C LEU A 813 -4.54 -4.22 27.91
N THR A 814 -4.12 -3.92 29.13
CA THR A 814 -4.63 -2.75 29.87
C THR A 814 -3.53 -1.71 30.02
N VAL A 815 -3.79 -0.52 29.49
CA VAL A 815 -2.98 0.69 29.70
C VAL A 815 -3.69 1.54 30.74
N SER A 816 -3.07 1.77 31.90
CA SER A 816 -3.67 2.50 33.01
C SER A 816 -2.86 3.74 33.35
N ALA A 817 -3.54 4.90 33.43
CA ALA A 817 -2.98 6.04 34.13
C ALA A 817 -2.64 5.66 35.59
N VAL A 818 -1.67 6.35 36.19
CA VAL A 818 -1.30 6.21 37.59
C VAL A 818 -1.78 7.42 38.38
N THR A 819 -2.07 7.23 39.67
CA THR A 819 -2.52 8.29 40.58
C THR A 819 -1.41 9.32 40.80
N ASP A 820 -1.72 10.61 40.64
CA ASP A 820 -0.77 11.73 40.78
C ASP A 820 -1.33 12.84 41.70
N VAL A 821 -0.44 13.56 42.38
CA VAL A 821 -0.77 14.59 43.38
C VAL A 821 0.16 15.79 43.26
N ARG A 822 -0.42 16.98 43.07
CA ARG A 822 0.33 18.25 42.95
C ARG A 822 -0.45 19.43 43.54
N ALA A 823 0.21 20.58 43.70
CA ALA A 823 -0.46 21.85 43.98
C ALA A 823 -1.00 22.50 42.70
N TYR A 824 -1.93 23.45 42.83
CA TYR A 824 -2.44 24.22 41.70
C TYR A 824 -1.35 25.10 41.07
N ASP A 825 -1.01 24.82 39.81
CA ASP A 825 -0.07 25.59 38.97
C ASP A 825 -0.74 26.23 37.72
N GLY A 826 -2.05 26.03 37.55
CA GLY A 826 -2.82 26.54 36.41
C GLY A 826 -2.78 25.69 35.13
N SER A 827 -1.99 24.61 35.08
CA SER A 827 -1.91 23.66 33.96
C SER A 827 -2.71 22.36 34.20
N THR A 828 -2.80 21.50 33.18
CA THR A 828 -3.30 20.11 33.31
C THR A 828 -2.20 19.09 33.59
N GLN A 829 -0.91 19.47 33.66
CA GLN A 829 0.19 18.50 33.57
C GLN A 829 0.25 17.50 34.73
N SER A 830 0.64 16.26 34.42
CA SER A 830 0.93 15.19 35.38
C SER A 830 2.33 14.65 35.10
N VAL A 831 3.04 14.23 36.16
CA VAL A 831 4.36 13.59 36.06
C VAL A 831 4.29 12.07 36.19
N GLY A 832 3.08 11.52 36.38
CA GLY A 832 2.85 10.08 36.35
C GLY A 832 3.16 9.49 34.98
N VAL A 833 3.62 8.24 34.97
CA VAL A 833 3.87 7.47 33.74
C VAL A 833 2.84 6.34 33.67
N PRO A 834 2.00 6.26 32.61
CA PRO A 834 1.02 5.19 32.47
C PRO A 834 1.66 3.80 32.48
N THR A 835 1.00 2.87 33.14
CA THR A 835 1.44 1.47 33.27
C THR A 835 0.76 0.58 32.25
N VAL A 836 1.44 -0.49 31.83
CA VAL A 836 0.94 -1.43 30.82
C VAL A 836 0.96 -2.84 31.41
N THR A 837 -0.18 -3.53 31.34
CA THR A 837 -0.33 -4.90 31.86
C THR A 837 -0.97 -5.82 30.84
N GLY A 838 -0.52 -7.08 30.78
CA GLY A 838 -1.01 -8.10 29.84
C GLY A 838 -0.10 -8.39 28.65
N LEU A 839 0.79 -7.45 28.26
CA LEU A 839 1.75 -7.61 27.15
C LEU A 839 2.62 -8.88 27.31
N GLN A 840 2.90 -9.58 26.21
CA GLN A 840 3.76 -10.77 26.21
C GLN A 840 5.23 -10.40 25.97
N ALA A 841 6.15 -11.15 26.59
CA ALA A 841 7.58 -10.82 26.65
C ALA A 841 8.34 -10.89 25.31
N THR A 842 7.66 -11.20 24.20
CA THR A 842 8.25 -11.18 22.84
C THR A 842 7.63 -10.10 21.94
N ASP A 843 6.71 -9.29 22.49
CA ASP A 843 6.02 -8.20 21.80
C ASP A 843 6.35 -6.87 22.48
N THR A 844 6.22 -5.75 21.77
CA THR A 844 6.49 -4.42 22.33
C THR A 844 5.33 -3.45 22.14
N LEU A 845 5.06 -2.62 23.15
CA LEU A 845 4.28 -1.39 22.97
C LEU A 845 5.25 -0.27 22.61
N ASN A 846 5.02 0.39 21.47
CA ASN A 846 5.91 1.41 20.91
C ASN A 846 5.17 2.74 20.88
N GLY A 847 5.89 3.84 21.14
CA GLY A 847 5.30 5.17 21.38
C GLY A 847 5.66 5.68 22.77
N VAL A 848 5.28 6.93 23.06
CA VAL A 848 5.44 7.54 24.38
C VAL A 848 4.05 7.75 24.96
N LEU A 849 3.76 7.04 26.05
CA LEU A 849 2.54 7.25 26.83
C LEU A 849 2.77 8.39 27.83
N SER A 850 1.85 9.35 27.85
CA SER A 850 1.77 10.42 28.83
C SER A 850 0.44 10.36 29.57
N GLN A 851 0.28 11.19 30.59
CA GLN A 851 -1.03 11.43 31.19
C GLN A 851 -1.17 12.89 31.60
N GLU A 852 -2.41 13.34 31.75
CA GLU A 852 -2.73 14.67 32.26
C GLU A 852 -4.01 14.64 33.10
N PHE A 853 -4.19 15.67 33.93
CA PHE A 853 -5.42 15.89 34.68
C PHE A 853 -6.49 16.45 33.72
N ALA A 854 -7.66 15.80 33.67
CA ALA A 854 -8.79 16.20 32.84
C ALA A 854 -9.39 17.59 33.19
N SER A 855 -8.96 18.18 34.32
CA SER A 855 -9.14 19.58 34.64
C SER A 855 -7.89 20.12 35.35
N LYS A 856 -7.61 21.42 35.18
CA LYS A 856 -6.57 22.14 35.93
C LYS A 856 -6.99 22.47 37.37
N ASP A 857 -8.30 22.42 37.67
CA ASP A 857 -8.89 23.01 38.87
C ASP A 857 -8.93 22.05 40.07
N VAL A 858 -9.02 22.61 41.28
CA VAL A 858 -9.09 21.87 42.54
C VAL A 858 -10.51 21.33 42.75
N LEU A 859 -10.67 20.02 42.54
CA LEU A 859 -11.95 19.32 42.72
C LEU A 859 -12.07 18.59 44.08
N GLY A 860 -11.03 18.66 44.92
CA GLY A 860 -10.91 17.93 46.18
C GLY A 860 -10.08 16.64 46.06
N SER A 861 -9.78 16.03 47.21
CA SER A 861 -8.90 14.86 47.30
C SER A 861 -9.47 13.65 46.55
N GLY A 862 -8.71 13.10 45.61
CA GLY A 862 -9.10 11.96 44.77
C GLY A 862 -10.15 12.24 43.68
N ASN A 863 -10.70 13.47 43.62
CA ASN A 863 -11.81 13.81 42.74
C ASN A 863 -11.38 14.27 41.34
N SER A 864 -10.10 14.59 41.12
CA SER A 864 -9.58 14.88 39.79
C SER A 864 -9.40 13.58 39.00
N THR A 865 -9.69 13.58 37.69
CA THR A 865 -9.44 12.41 36.83
C THR A 865 -8.14 12.58 36.04
N LEU A 866 -7.30 11.56 36.04
CA LEU A 866 -6.10 11.44 35.21
C LEU A 866 -6.38 10.57 33.99
N VAL A 867 -6.13 11.12 32.81
CA VAL A 867 -6.35 10.46 31.50
C VAL A 867 -5.02 10.13 30.85
N THR A 868 -4.91 8.93 30.28
CA THR A 868 -3.75 8.54 29.45
C THR A 868 -3.84 9.21 28.07
N SER A 869 -2.72 9.74 27.59
CA SER A 869 -2.57 10.41 26.30
C SER A 869 -1.31 9.91 25.56
N GLY A 870 -1.20 10.27 24.27
CA GLY A 870 -0.11 9.83 23.39
C GLY A 870 -0.51 8.68 22.46
N SER A 871 0.13 8.63 21.28
CA SER A 871 -0.08 7.58 20.29
C SER A 871 0.82 6.36 20.56
N TYR A 872 0.24 5.17 20.46
CA TYR A 872 0.97 3.91 20.65
C TYR A 872 0.65 2.89 19.54
N THR A 873 1.58 1.97 19.29
CA THR A 873 1.40 0.80 18.42
C THR A 873 1.91 -0.47 19.09
N VAL A 874 1.14 -1.55 19.02
CA VAL A 874 1.56 -2.86 19.50
C VAL A 874 2.27 -3.60 18.37
N THR A 875 3.55 -3.90 18.57
CA THR A 875 4.35 -4.71 17.64
C THR A 875 4.40 -6.15 18.16
N ASP A 876 3.57 -6.99 17.55
CA ASP A 876 3.31 -8.40 17.91
C ASP A 876 3.50 -9.37 16.72
N GLY A 877 3.87 -8.84 15.55
CA GLY A 877 3.93 -9.58 14.28
C GLY A 877 2.59 -9.70 13.53
N HIS A 878 1.50 -9.11 14.04
CA HIS A 878 0.15 -9.17 13.47
C HIS A 878 -0.57 -7.80 13.45
N GLY A 879 0.19 -6.71 13.45
CA GLY A 879 -0.35 -5.34 13.43
C GLY A 879 -1.13 -4.94 14.68
N GLY A 880 -0.83 -5.56 15.83
CA GLY A 880 -1.50 -5.34 17.11
C GLY A 880 -2.76 -6.17 17.32
N GLN A 881 -3.22 -6.94 16.32
CA GLN A 881 -4.48 -7.68 16.37
C GLN A 881 -4.47 -8.87 17.34
N ASN A 882 -3.32 -9.22 17.95
CA ASN A 882 -3.31 -10.25 19.00
C ASN A 882 -3.92 -9.75 20.34
N TYR A 883 -4.15 -8.44 20.48
CA TYR A 883 -4.55 -7.80 21.73
C TYR A 883 -5.85 -7.01 21.63
N ALA A 884 -6.71 -7.16 22.64
CA ALA A 884 -7.82 -6.26 22.91
C ALA A 884 -7.35 -5.20 23.91
N VAL A 885 -7.12 -3.98 23.45
CA VAL A 885 -6.54 -2.91 24.28
C VAL A 885 -7.63 -2.10 24.98
N SER A 886 -7.51 -1.97 26.30
CA SER A 886 -8.33 -1.09 27.16
C SER A 886 -7.45 0.00 27.75
N VAL A 887 -7.98 1.23 27.82
CA VAL A 887 -7.30 2.39 28.42
C VAL A 887 -8.11 2.86 29.63
N LEU A 888 -7.48 2.90 30.80
CA LEU A 888 -8.13 3.23 32.07
C LEU A 888 -7.59 4.53 32.68
N THR A 889 -8.52 5.32 33.24
CA THR A 889 -8.23 6.54 34.01
C THR A 889 -7.92 6.24 35.46
N ALA A 890 -7.17 7.13 36.13
CA ALA A 890 -6.90 7.05 37.57
C ALA A 890 -7.46 8.27 38.33
N PRO A 891 -7.76 8.15 39.63
CA PRO A 891 -8.01 9.33 40.47
C PRO A 891 -6.70 10.09 40.73
N GLY A 892 -6.79 11.41 40.79
CA GLY A 892 -5.69 12.33 41.12
C GLY A 892 -6.14 13.40 42.11
N THR A 893 -5.19 14.17 42.62
CA THR A 893 -5.47 15.31 43.51
C THR A 893 -4.68 16.55 43.10
N ILE A 894 -5.39 17.65 42.87
CA ILE A 894 -4.79 18.99 42.83
C ILE A 894 -5.12 19.66 44.17
N THR A 895 -4.11 20.13 44.91
CA THR A 895 -4.31 20.85 46.18
C THR A 895 -4.31 22.36 45.98
N PRO A 896 -5.03 23.13 46.82
CA PRO A 896 -5.06 24.59 46.69
C PRO A 896 -3.68 25.25 46.82
N ALA A 897 -3.40 26.22 45.96
CA ALA A 897 -2.24 27.11 46.12
C ALA A 897 -2.47 28.10 47.28
N ALA A 898 -1.41 28.65 47.88
CA ALA A 898 -1.55 29.68 48.90
C ALA A 898 -1.72 31.07 48.24
N LEU A 899 -2.72 31.85 48.66
CA LEU A 899 -2.95 33.22 48.19
C LEU A 899 -3.11 34.15 49.40
N THR A 900 -2.34 35.23 49.47
CA THR A 900 -2.50 36.25 50.51
C THR A 900 -3.13 37.50 49.92
N ILE A 901 -4.19 38.00 50.56
CA ILE A 901 -4.91 39.21 50.17
C ILE A 901 -4.89 40.20 51.34
N THR A 902 -4.24 41.34 51.16
CA THR A 902 -4.08 42.36 52.20
C THR A 902 -4.93 43.59 51.86
N ALA A 903 -5.79 44.02 52.78
CA ALA A 903 -6.47 45.31 52.66
C ALA A 903 -5.47 46.47 52.82
N GLN A 904 -5.61 47.53 52.04
CA GLN A 904 -4.72 48.69 52.14
C GLN A 904 -5.11 49.59 53.33
N ASP A 905 -4.10 50.12 54.02
CA ASP A 905 -4.28 51.11 55.09
C ASP A 905 -4.90 52.40 54.56
N LEU A 906 -5.69 53.07 55.40
CA LEU A 906 -6.40 54.30 55.06
C LEU A 906 -6.49 55.23 56.27
N SER A 907 -6.78 56.51 56.04
CA SER A 907 -7.07 57.46 57.11
C SER A 907 -8.27 58.34 56.79
N LYS A 908 -8.90 58.88 57.84
CA LYS A 908 -10.00 59.84 57.75
C LYS A 908 -9.96 60.84 58.91
N VAL A 909 -10.70 61.94 58.76
CA VAL A 909 -11.03 62.85 59.87
C VAL A 909 -12.32 62.36 60.55
N TYR A 910 -12.48 62.62 61.85
CA TYR A 910 -13.74 62.42 62.56
C TYR A 910 -14.92 63.13 61.86
N GLY A 911 -16.10 62.51 61.86
CA GLY A 911 -17.27 62.99 61.11
C GLY A 911 -17.32 62.58 59.63
N GLN A 912 -16.24 62.06 59.04
CA GLN A 912 -16.21 61.61 57.64
C GLN A 912 -16.48 60.11 57.48
N THR A 913 -16.97 59.70 56.31
CA THR A 913 -17.18 58.30 55.91
C THR A 913 -16.34 57.97 54.67
N PRO A 914 -15.28 57.15 54.78
CA PRO A 914 -14.41 56.81 53.65
C PRO A 914 -14.95 55.63 52.83
N ALA A 915 -14.49 55.51 51.58
CA ALA A 915 -14.70 54.32 50.75
C ALA A 915 -13.52 53.34 50.94
N LEU A 916 -13.83 52.04 51.07
CA LEU A 916 -12.85 50.97 51.24
C LEU A 916 -12.74 50.18 49.94
N THR A 917 -11.73 50.47 49.11
CA THR A 917 -11.55 49.84 47.79
C THR A 917 -10.14 49.30 47.53
N GLY A 918 -9.15 49.67 48.34
CA GLY A 918 -7.76 49.25 48.16
C GLY A 918 -7.46 47.89 48.78
N PHE A 919 -6.94 46.96 47.97
CA PHE A 919 -6.32 45.71 48.41
C PHE A 919 -5.07 45.41 47.57
N VAL A 920 -4.26 44.44 48.00
CA VAL A 920 -3.14 43.87 47.22
C VAL A 920 -3.12 42.35 47.37
N THR A 921 -2.66 41.65 46.33
CA THR A 921 -2.64 40.18 46.25
C THR A 921 -1.21 39.66 46.08
N SER A 922 -0.86 38.56 46.74
CA SER A 922 0.44 37.89 46.59
C SER A 922 0.27 36.38 46.40
N ALA A 923 1.14 35.79 45.57
CA ALA A 923 1.13 34.38 45.15
C ALA A 923 -0.08 33.93 44.29
N LEU A 924 -0.66 34.83 43.49
CA LEU A 924 -1.50 34.42 42.35
C LEU A 924 -0.66 33.66 41.30
N VAL A 925 -1.22 32.55 40.81
CA VAL A 925 -0.57 31.61 39.89
C VAL A 925 -0.81 32.01 38.43
N ASN A 926 0.14 31.74 37.54
CA ASN A 926 0.03 31.91 36.09
C ASN A 926 -0.53 33.28 35.59
N GLY A 927 -0.28 34.36 36.33
CA GLY A 927 -0.80 35.69 35.98
C GLY A 927 -2.31 35.88 36.19
N GLU A 928 -2.95 35.02 36.98
CA GLU A 928 -4.34 35.18 37.40
C GLU A 928 -4.57 36.50 38.18
N THR A 929 -5.81 36.96 38.20
CA THR A 929 -6.24 38.25 38.79
C THR A 929 -7.46 38.07 39.68
N VAL A 930 -7.53 38.84 40.77
CA VAL A 930 -8.71 38.99 41.64
C VAL A 930 -9.45 40.26 41.23
N GLY A 931 -10.74 40.15 40.92
CA GLY A 931 -11.56 41.28 40.45
C GLY A 931 -12.09 42.17 41.57
N SER A 932 -12.47 41.57 42.70
CA SER A 932 -13.05 42.27 43.86
C SER A 932 -12.77 41.54 45.17
N VAL A 933 -12.77 42.28 46.27
CA VAL A 933 -12.63 41.79 47.65
C VAL A 933 -13.60 42.57 48.52
N THR A 934 -14.33 41.90 49.41
CA THR A 934 -15.22 42.55 50.38
C THR A 934 -14.35 43.17 51.48
N LEU A 935 -14.39 44.50 51.59
CA LEU A 935 -13.64 45.28 52.58
C LEU A 935 -14.61 45.95 53.56
N SER A 936 -14.38 45.81 54.87
CA SER A 936 -15.23 46.40 55.91
C SER A 936 -14.42 46.92 57.10
N SER A 937 -14.90 47.97 57.77
CA SER A 937 -14.26 48.46 59.01
C SER A 937 -15.27 49.12 59.96
N PRO A 938 -15.25 48.83 61.27
CA PRO A 938 -16.04 49.56 62.25
C PRO A 938 -15.69 51.07 62.30
N GLY A 939 -14.46 51.43 61.92
CA GLY A 939 -14.01 52.83 61.83
C GLY A 939 -14.62 53.61 60.66
N GLN A 940 -15.35 52.95 59.75
CA GLN A 940 -15.90 53.61 58.56
C GLN A 940 -17.01 54.62 58.92
N LEU A 941 -17.82 54.35 59.94
CA LEU A 941 -18.92 55.21 60.42
C LEU A 941 -18.43 56.62 60.81
N ALA A 942 -19.12 57.68 60.38
CA ALA A 942 -18.80 59.07 60.71
C ALA A 942 -18.63 59.34 62.22
N THR A 943 -19.39 58.63 63.06
CA THR A 943 -19.38 58.69 64.52
C THR A 943 -18.27 57.89 65.21
N ALA A 944 -17.49 57.07 64.48
CA ALA A 944 -16.44 56.23 65.06
C ALA A 944 -15.33 57.08 65.71
N ALA A 945 -15.11 56.88 67.02
CA ALA A 945 -14.29 57.75 67.85
C ALA A 945 -12.78 57.63 67.57
N VAL A 946 -12.05 58.74 67.73
CA VAL A 946 -10.58 58.78 67.60
C VAL A 946 -9.91 57.83 68.60
N ALA A 947 -10.48 57.68 69.79
CA ALA A 947 -9.95 56.80 70.84
C ALA A 947 -9.92 55.29 70.48
N GLY A 948 -10.60 54.87 69.40
CA GLY A 948 -10.52 53.50 68.87
C GLY A 948 -9.57 53.34 67.66
N SER A 949 -8.84 54.40 67.28
CA SER A 949 -7.95 54.39 66.12
C SER A 949 -6.61 53.67 66.41
N PRO A 950 -6.09 52.84 65.47
CA PRO A 950 -6.67 52.47 64.19
C PRO A 950 -7.69 51.32 64.30
N TYR A 951 -8.77 51.43 63.52
CA TYR A 951 -9.74 50.34 63.35
C TYR A 951 -9.27 49.37 62.26
N ALA A 952 -9.46 48.07 62.44
CA ALA A 952 -9.13 47.10 61.39
C ALA A 952 -10.00 47.30 60.13
N ILE A 953 -9.40 47.19 58.95
CA ILE A 953 -10.06 47.01 57.65
C ILE A 953 -9.97 45.52 57.33
N THR A 954 -11.05 44.79 57.56
CA THR A 954 -11.12 43.34 57.34
C THR A 954 -11.45 43.04 55.88
N ALA A 955 -10.66 42.15 55.28
CA ALA A 955 -10.89 41.63 53.94
C ALA A 955 -11.57 40.23 53.98
N SER A 956 -12.46 39.98 53.02
CA SER A 956 -13.17 38.70 52.84
C SER A 956 -13.63 38.52 51.39
N ASP A 957 -14.19 37.35 51.08
CA ASP A 957 -15.00 37.05 49.87
C ASP A 957 -14.41 37.53 48.52
N ALA A 958 -13.11 37.31 48.33
CA ALA A 958 -12.43 37.58 47.07
C ALA A 958 -13.07 36.80 45.91
N THR A 959 -13.47 37.53 44.87
CA THR A 959 -14.28 37.01 43.75
C THR A 959 -14.02 37.80 42.46
N GLY A 960 -14.38 37.23 41.31
CA GLY A 960 -14.20 37.84 39.99
C GLY A 960 -12.73 37.94 39.55
N GLY A 961 -12.49 38.48 38.36
CA GLY A 961 -11.18 38.45 37.70
C GLY A 961 -10.99 37.17 36.90
N THR A 962 -9.77 36.62 36.90
CA THR A 962 -9.42 35.37 36.19
C THR A 962 -9.06 34.20 37.10
N PHE A 963 -8.89 34.43 38.40
CA PHE A 963 -8.68 33.35 39.37
C PHE A 963 -10.00 32.63 39.74
N THR A 964 -9.90 31.38 40.17
CA THR A 964 -11.03 30.62 40.74
C THR A 964 -10.80 30.44 42.24
N PRO A 965 -11.65 30.98 43.15
CA PRO A 965 -11.39 30.94 44.58
C PRO A 965 -11.15 29.54 45.17
N GLY A 966 -11.83 28.52 44.66
CA GLY A 966 -11.65 27.12 45.11
C GLY A 966 -10.27 26.53 44.83
N ASN A 967 -9.49 27.13 43.93
CA ASN A 967 -8.12 26.71 43.63
C ASN A 967 -7.10 27.24 44.66
N TYR A 968 -7.53 28.04 45.64
CA TYR A 968 -6.65 28.70 46.59
C TYR A 968 -7.07 28.54 48.05
N SER A 969 -6.08 28.34 48.92
CA SER A 969 -6.17 28.58 50.35
C SER A 969 -5.92 30.07 50.58
N ILE A 970 -7.00 30.85 50.66
CA ILE A 970 -6.94 32.31 50.74
C ILE A 970 -6.74 32.77 52.19
N SER A 971 -5.67 33.50 52.45
CA SER A 971 -5.37 34.17 53.71
C SER A 971 -5.64 35.66 53.59
N TYR A 972 -6.52 36.19 54.43
CA TYR A 972 -6.84 37.61 54.47
C TYR A 972 -6.06 38.33 55.57
N VAL A 973 -5.42 39.44 55.21
CA VAL A 973 -4.67 40.31 56.14
C VAL A 973 -5.37 41.65 56.26
N ASN A 974 -5.68 42.03 57.49
CA ASN A 974 -6.37 43.28 57.77
C ASN A 974 -5.45 44.49 57.57
N GLY A 975 -6.00 45.55 56.98
CA GLY A 975 -5.38 46.88 56.97
C GLY A 975 -5.82 47.71 58.18
N ALA A 976 -5.34 48.95 58.27
CA ALA A 976 -5.61 49.88 59.35
C ALA A 976 -6.33 51.15 58.85
N LEU A 977 -7.51 51.45 59.39
CA LEU A 977 -8.24 52.71 59.20
C LEU A 977 -7.97 53.63 60.40
N SER A 978 -7.09 54.62 60.21
CA SER A 978 -6.78 55.63 61.22
C SER A 978 -7.78 56.79 61.21
N ILE A 979 -8.19 57.28 62.39
CA ILE A 979 -9.07 58.45 62.53
C ILE A 979 -8.32 59.59 63.21
N THR A 980 -8.27 60.76 62.58
CA THR A 980 -7.75 62.00 63.18
C THR A 980 -8.88 62.87 63.74
N PRO A 981 -8.61 63.66 64.81
CA PRO A 981 -9.62 64.58 65.37
C PRO A 981 -10.14 65.61 64.36
N ALA A 982 -11.44 65.93 64.46
CA ALA A 982 -12.03 67.05 63.73
C ALA A 982 -11.62 68.39 64.39
N ALA A 983 -11.55 69.49 63.63
CA ALA A 983 -11.31 70.81 64.22
C ALA A 983 -12.62 71.37 64.83
N LEU A 984 -12.56 71.88 66.06
CA LEU A 984 -13.67 72.51 66.76
C LEU A 984 -13.23 73.87 67.31
N THR A 985 -13.97 74.94 67.01
CA THR A 985 -13.74 76.26 67.61
C THR A 985 -14.86 76.59 68.60
N ILE A 986 -14.49 77.02 69.80
CA ILE A 986 -15.41 77.40 70.88
C ILE A 986 -15.12 78.84 71.30
N THR A 987 -16.09 79.73 71.11
CA THR A 987 -15.95 81.17 71.39
C THR A 987 -16.82 81.55 72.58
N ALA A 988 -16.26 82.19 73.61
CA ALA A 988 -17.04 82.79 74.68
C ALA A 988 -17.83 84.01 74.16
N GLN A 989 -19.07 84.20 74.63
CA GLN A 989 -19.88 85.36 74.27
C GLN A 989 -19.49 86.59 75.11
N ASP A 990 -19.57 87.76 74.49
CA ASP A 990 -19.37 89.05 75.17
C ASP A 990 -20.50 89.36 76.15
N LEU A 991 -20.18 90.10 77.22
CA LEU A 991 -21.12 90.47 78.28
C LEU A 991 -20.82 91.85 78.86
N SER A 992 -21.77 92.45 79.57
CA SER A 992 -21.59 93.72 80.28
C SER A 992 -22.26 93.72 81.65
N LYS A 993 -21.81 94.62 82.54
CA LYS A 993 -22.35 94.78 83.89
C LYS A 993 -22.27 96.21 84.40
N VAL A 994 -23.08 96.51 85.42
CA VAL A 994 -22.94 97.73 86.23
C VAL A 994 -21.95 97.46 87.38
N TYR A 995 -21.17 98.46 87.77
CA TYR A 995 -20.23 98.43 88.88
C TYR A 995 -20.96 98.10 90.19
N GLY A 996 -20.39 97.21 91.01
CA GLY A 996 -21.05 96.60 92.17
C GLY A 996 -21.76 95.26 91.88
N GLN A 997 -22.05 94.92 90.63
CA GLN A 997 -22.68 93.63 90.27
C GLN A 997 -21.65 92.54 89.96
N THR A 998 -22.04 91.27 90.18
CA THR A 998 -21.31 90.07 89.75
C THR A 998 -22.16 89.29 88.73
N PRO A 999 -21.83 89.30 87.43
CA PRO A 999 -22.60 88.59 86.41
C PRO A 999 -22.24 87.10 86.36
N ALA A 1000 -23.15 86.29 85.82
CA ALA A 1000 -22.88 84.88 85.51
C ALA A 1000 -22.34 84.77 84.07
N LEU A 1001 -21.20 84.11 83.90
CA LEU A 1001 -20.59 83.84 82.60
C LEU A 1001 -21.10 82.49 82.10
N THR A 1002 -22.03 82.49 81.14
CA THR A 1002 -22.70 81.27 80.66
C THR A 1002 -22.81 81.15 79.14
N GLY A 1003 -22.64 82.24 78.39
CA GLY A 1003 -22.76 82.23 76.93
C GLY A 1003 -21.48 81.81 76.21
N PHE A 1004 -21.59 80.83 75.32
CA PHE A 1004 -20.57 80.47 74.34
C PHE A 1004 -21.23 80.09 73.00
N VAL A 1005 -20.44 79.97 71.94
CA VAL A 1005 -20.86 79.43 70.64
C VAL A 1005 -19.82 78.44 70.13
N THR A 1006 -20.26 77.45 69.35
CA THR A 1006 -19.42 76.36 68.83
C THR A 1006 -19.48 76.32 67.30
N ASN A 1007 -18.35 76.11 66.64
CA ASN A 1007 -18.27 76.00 65.18
C ASN A 1007 -17.51 74.72 64.76
N ALA A 1008 -18.00 74.06 63.70
CA ALA A 1008 -17.48 72.78 63.17
C ALA A 1008 -17.63 71.55 64.09
N LEU A 1009 -18.67 71.50 64.94
CA LEU A 1009 -19.16 70.22 65.48
C LEU A 1009 -19.68 69.34 64.33
N VAL A 1010 -19.40 68.04 64.38
CA VAL A 1010 -19.86 67.04 63.41
C VAL A 1010 -20.94 66.14 64.02
N ASN A 1011 -21.54 65.25 63.22
CA ASN A 1011 -22.56 64.26 63.63
C ASN A 1011 -23.82 64.81 64.35
N GLY A 1012 -24.05 66.13 64.36
CA GLY A 1012 -25.13 66.75 65.15
C GLY A 1012 -24.82 66.84 66.65
N GLU A 1013 -23.54 66.78 67.03
CA GLU A 1013 -23.09 66.82 68.42
C GLU A 1013 -23.26 68.21 69.06
N THR A 1014 -23.24 68.24 70.40
CA THR A 1014 -23.44 69.45 71.22
C THR A 1014 -22.42 69.51 72.36
N VAL A 1015 -21.97 70.73 72.70
CA VAL A 1015 -21.19 71.01 73.92
C VAL A 1015 -22.16 71.47 75.01
N GLY A 1016 -22.18 70.79 76.15
CA GLY A 1016 -23.12 71.07 77.25
C GLY A 1016 -22.66 72.17 78.21
N SER A 1017 -21.35 72.32 78.40
CA SER A 1017 -20.75 73.37 79.22
C SER A 1017 -19.35 73.73 78.74
N VAL A 1018 -18.94 74.97 78.99
CA VAL A 1018 -17.58 75.48 78.79
C VAL A 1018 -17.21 76.24 80.06
N THR A 1019 -15.98 76.07 80.55
CA THR A 1019 -15.50 76.86 81.70
C THR A 1019 -15.20 78.27 81.21
N LEU A 1020 -16.01 79.23 81.66
CA LEU A 1020 -15.89 80.64 81.34
C LEU A 1020 -15.44 81.41 82.58
N SER A 1021 -14.31 82.13 82.49
CA SER A 1021 -13.82 82.99 83.56
C SER A 1021 -13.38 84.35 83.05
N SER A 1022 -13.49 85.39 83.90
CA SER A 1022 -13.03 86.73 83.58
C SER A 1022 -12.59 87.48 84.85
N PRO A 1023 -11.43 88.17 84.85
CA PRO A 1023 -11.03 89.03 85.96
C PRO A 1023 -12.04 90.15 86.26
N GLY A 1024 -12.83 90.57 85.25
CA GLY A 1024 -13.88 91.58 85.40
C GLY A 1024 -15.13 91.11 86.15
N GLN A 1025 -15.25 89.81 86.49
CA GLN A 1025 -16.47 89.27 87.08
C GLN A 1025 -16.73 89.81 88.49
N LEU A 1026 -15.67 89.99 89.30
CA LEU A 1026 -15.73 90.49 90.68
C LEU A 1026 -16.51 91.82 90.80
N ALA A 1027 -17.43 91.93 91.76
CA ALA A 1027 -18.22 93.15 92.02
C ALA A 1027 -17.38 94.43 92.16
N THR A 1028 -16.15 94.30 92.67
CA THR A 1028 -15.17 95.37 92.89
C THR A 1028 -14.29 95.70 91.66
N ALA A 1029 -14.41 94.97 90.55
CA ALA A 1029 -13.61 95.21 89.35
C ALA A 1029 -13.83 96.62 88.78
N ALA A 1030 -12.73 97.36 88.59
CA ALA A 1030 -12.79 98.77 88.25
C ALA A 1030 -13.20 99.01 86.78
N ALA A 1031 -14.10 99.97 86.56
CA ALA A 1031 -14.55 100.32 85.21
C ALA A 1031 -13.42 100.77 84.26
N ALA A 1032 -12.29 101.25 84.79
CA ALA A 1032 -11.12 101.65 84.00
C ALA A 1032 -10.36 100.47 83.34
N GLY A 1033 -10.60 99.22 83.75
CA GLY A 1033 -10.02 98.02 83.13
C GLY A 1033 -10.92 97.33 82.11
N SER A 1034 -12.02 97.98 81.71
CA SER A 1034 -13.03 97.44 80.80
C SER A 1034 -12.62 97.56 79.33
N PRO A 1035 -12.80 96.53 78.47
CA PRO A 1035 -13.32 95.19 78.79
C PRO A 1035 -12.23 94.23 79.28
N TYR A 1036 -12.61 93.34 80.19
CA TYR A 1036 -11.79 92.20 80.61
C TYR A 1036 -12.07 90.98 79.72
N ALA A 1037 -11.05 90.21 79.34
CA ALA A 1037 -11.25 88.98 78.58
C ALA A 1037 -12.14 87.97 79.35
N ILE A 1038 -13.06 87.32 78.64
CA ILE A 1038 -13.78 86.12 79.08
C ILE A 1038 -13.07 84.93 78.43
N THR A 1039 -12.20 84.27 79.18
CA THR A 1039 -11.46 83.10 78.69
C THR A 1039 -12.31 81.85 78.75
N ALA A 1040 -12.34 81.09 77.66
CA ALA A 1040 -12.95 79.78 77.56
C ALA A 1040 -11.92 78.66 77.71
N SER A 1041 -12.25 77.63 78.48
CA SER A 1041 -11.49 76.38 78.60
C SER A 1041 -12.43 75.20 78.90
N ASP A 1042 -11.87 73.99 78.94
CA ASP A 1042 -12.49 72.81 79.55
C ASP A 1042 -13.95 72.54 79.11
N ALA A 1043 -14.19 72.57 77.80
CA ALA A 1043 -15.47 72.19 77.22
C ALA A 1043 -15.79 70.72 77.53
N ALA A 1044 -16.95 70.48 78.12
CA ALA A 1044 -17.37 69.19 78.66
C ALA A 1044 -18.89 69.06 78.68
N GLY A 1045 -19.39 67.82 78.77
CA GLY A 1045 -20.82 67.52 78.75
C GLY A 1045 -21.49 67.81 77.39
N GLY A 1046 -22.80 67.58 77.31
CA GLY A 1046 -23.51 67.54 76.04
C GLY A 1046 -23.38 66.16 75.38
N THR A 1047 -23.34 66.12 74.05
CA THR A 1047 -23.22 64.87 73.27
C THR A 1047 -21.88 64.68 72.56
N PHE A 1048 -21.05 65.73 72.47
CA PHE A 1048 -19.70 65.62 71.90
C PHE A 1048 -18.71 64.93 72.85
N THR A 1049 -17.63 64.37 72.30
CA THR A 1049 -16.52 63.82 73.09
C THR A 1049 -15.23 64.61 72.81
N PRO A 1050 -14.63 65.31 73.80
CA PRO A 1050 -13.47 66.18 73.56
C PRO A 1050 -12.30 65.51 72.84
N GLY A 1051 -12.00 64.24 73.15
CA GLY A 1051 -10.92 63.47 72.50
C GLY A 1051 -11.13 63.18 71.00
N ASN A 1052 -12.33 63.42 70.46
CA ASN A 1052 -12.60 63.33 69.02
C ASN A 1052 -12.32 64.65 68.27
N TYR A 1053 -11.96 65.72 68.98
CA TYR A 1053 -11.74 67.05 68.41
C TYR A 1053 -10.39 67.67 68.81
N SER A 1054 -9.79 68.41 67.87
CA SER A 1054 -8.78 69.41 68.18
C SER A 1054 -9.50 70.71 68.50
N ILE A 1055 -9.65 71.02 69.80
CA ILE A 1055 -10.44 72.15 70.28
C ILE A 1055 -9.58 73.41 70.36
N SER A 1056 -10.03 74.47 69.71
CA SER A 1056 -9.48 75.83 69.81
C SER A 1056 -10.46 76.73 70.55
N TYR A 1057 -9.96 77.50 71.52
CA TYR A 1057 -10.78 78.42 72.33
C TYR A 1057 -10.53 79.87 71.91
N VAL A 1058 -11.61 80.65 71.81
CA VAL A 1058 -11.59 82.08 71.49
C VAL A 1058 -12.25 82.85 72.63
N ASN A 1059 -11.59 83.90 73.10
CA ASN A 1059 -12.04 84.70 74.25
C ASN A 1059 -13.10 85.72 73.83
N GLY A 1060 -14.06 85.96 74.72
CA GLY A 1060 -15.01 87.07 74.65
C GLY A 1060 -14.56 88.25 75.52
N ALA A 1061 -15.44 89.23 75.73
CA ALA A 1061 -15.17 90.50 76.41
C ALA A 1061 -16.25 90.87 77.45
N LEU A 1062 -15.84 91.21 78.68
CA LEU A 1062 -16.70 91.63 79.80
C LEU A 1062 -16.52 93.12 80.12
N SER A 1063 -17.56 93.94 79.91
CA SER A 1063 -17.53 95.40 80.11
C SER A 1063 -18.21 95.89 81.40
N ILE A 1064 -17.82 97.06 81.94
CA ILE A 1064 -18.29 97.58 83.26
C ILE A 1064 -18.72 99.08 83.22
N THR A 1065 -19.79 99.48 83.93
CA THR A 1065 -20.38 100.86 83.91
C THR A 1065 -20.69 101.46 85.32
N PRO A 1066 -20.52 102.77 85.63
CA PRO A 1066 -20.70 103.37 87.00
C PRO A 1066 -22.13 103.82 87.45
N ALA A 1067 -22.28 104.41 88.67
CA ALA A 1067 -23.58 104.80 89.33
C ALA A 1067 -23.55 106.16 90.12
N VAL A 1068 -24.72 106.75 90.50
CA VAL A 1068 -24.90 108.20 90.91
C VAL A 1068 -26.06 108.47 91.93
N VAL A 1069 -25.98 109.50 92.83
CA VAL A 1069 -27.07 110.01 93.75
C VAL A 1069 -26.93 111.52 94.17
N PRO A 1070 -28.02 112.35 94.25
CA PRO A 1070 -28.03 113.72 94.84
C PRO A 1070 -29.21 114.10 95.83
N PRO A 1071 -29.22 115.30 96.51
CA PRO A 1071 -30.16 115.70 97.60
C PRO A 1071 -31.30 116.72 97.24
N PRO A 1072 -32.26 117.06 98.16
CA PRO A 1072 -33.55 117.75 97.85
C PRO A 1072 -33.67 119.24 98.29
N VAL A 1073 -34.77 120.00 98.04
CA VAL A 1073 -35.49 120.38 96.79
C VAL A 1073 -36.67 121.34 97.11
N VAL A 1074 -36.98 122.33 96.23
CA VAL A 1074 -38.10 123.30 96.33
C VAL A 1074 -38.71 123.60 94.92
N VAL A 1075 -39.98 124.03 94.87
CA VAL A 1075 -40.90 124.27 93.71
C VAL A 1075 -40.92 125.80 93.34
N PRO A 1076 -41.28 126.36 92.13
CA PRO A 1076 -42.50 126.13 91.30
C PRO A 1076 -42.30 126.30 89.74
N PRO A 1077 -43.29 126.68 88.86
CA PRO A 1077 -44.34 125.82 88.30
C PRO A 1077 -44.63 125.93 86.75
N ASP A 1078 -45.64 125.15 86.29
CA ASP A 1078 -46.58 125.35 85.15
C ASP A 1078 -46.31 124.96 83.66
N VAL A 1079 -47.43 124.69 82.95
CA VAL A 1079 -47.74 124.70 81.48
C VAL A 1079 -47.77 123.37 80.64
N VAL A 1080 -48.96 122.75 80.57
CA VAL A 1080 -49.81 122.37 79.38
C VAL A 1080 -49.27 121.58 78.13
N ILE A 1081 -49.90 120.40 77.90
CA ILE A 1081 -50.26 119.54 76.70
C ILE A 1081 -50.50 120.20 75.30
N PRO A 1082 -50.86 119.54 74.13
CA PRO A 1082 -51.20 118.12 73.75
C PRO A 1082 -50.51 117.54 72.41
N PRO A 1083 -51.16 116.95 71.34
CA PRO A 1083 -51.39 115.48 71.12
C PRO A 1083 -51.13 114.84 69.69
N GLU A 1084 -51.35 113.51 69.59
CA GLU A 1084 -52.00 112.71 68.48
C GLU A 1084 -51.44 112.41 67.03
N VAL A 1085 -52.01 111.35 66.41
CA VAL A 1085 -52.23 111.07 64.94
C VAL A 1085 -51.09 110.55 64.00
N VAL A 1086 -51.27 109.66 62.96
CA VAL A 1086 -52.10 108.43 62.75
C VAL A 1086 -51.78 107.63 61.42
N VAL A 1087 -51.42 106.32 61.53
CA VAL A 1087 -51.72 105.14 60.62
C VAL A 1087 -50.97 105.00 59.22
N PRO A 1088 -51.44 104.32 58.13
CA PRO A 1088 -50.85 103.10 57.46
C PRO A 1088 -50.28 103.31 55.99
N PRO A 1089 -50.37 102.42 54.93
CA PRO A 1089 -50.60 100.95 54.71
C PRO A 1089 -49.80 100.19 53.54
N VAL A 1090 -49.97 98.84 53.42
CA VAL A 1090 -50.25 97.99 52.18
C VAL A 1090 -49.21 97.65 51.03
N VAL A 1091 -48.94 96.32 50.86
CA VAL A 1091 -48.98 95.38 49.65
C VAL A 1091 -48.03 95.61 48.40
N VAL A 1092 -47.45 94.57 47.72
CA VAL A 1092 -47.92 93.84 46.48
C VAL A 1092 -47.00 92.60 46.13
N VAL A 1093 -47.45 91.33 46.21
CA VAL A 1093 -47.81 90.30 45.15
C VAL A 1093 -46.60 89.52 44.46
N PRO A 1094 -46.71 88.65 43.41
CA PRO A 1094 -46.28 87.21 43.36
C PRO A 1094 -44.99 86.91 42.50
N PRO A 1095 -44.60 85.68 42.00
CA PRO A 1095 -45.22 84.31 41.98
C PRO A 1095 -44.29 83.02 42.05
N GLU A 1096 -44.88 81.82 41.80
CA GLU A 1096 -44.38 80.63 41.02
C GLU A 1096 -43.33 79.56 41.55
N VAL A 1097 -43.86 78.39 42.00
CA VAL A 1097 -43.46 76.96 41.68
C VAL A 1097 -42.17 76.26 42.24
N VAL A 1098 -42.24 74.91 42.40
CA VAL A 1098 -41.23 73.82 42.70
C VAL A 1098 -40.96 73.32 44.16
N VAL A 1099 -41.57 72.18 44.53
CA VAL A 1099 -41.05 70.85 45.04
C VAL A 1099 -39.61 70.73 45.66
N PRO A 1100 -39.29 69.80 46.61
CA PRO A 1100 -40.03 69.12 47.71
C PRO A 1100 -39.41 69.40 49.12
N PRO A 1101 -40.01 68.96 50.25
CA PRO A 1101 -39.50 67.73 50.91
C PRO A 1101 -40.49 66.96 51.83
N GLU A 1102 -40.41 65.62 51.87
CA GLU A 1102 -40.32 64.79 53.10
C GLU A 1102 -40.27 63.29 52.75
N VAL A 1103 -39.68 62.46 53.63
CA VAL A 1103 -39.65 60.99 53.50
C VAL A 1103 -40.49 60.38 54.62
N ALA A 1104 -41.69 59.93 54.28
CA ALA A 1104 -42.57 59.17 55.19
C ALA A 1104 -42.54 57.68 54.85
N ILE A 1105 -42.53 56.83 55.88
CA ILE A 1105 -42.61 55.36 55.80
C ILE A 1105 -44.08 54.88 55.91
N PRO A 1106 -44.42 53.61 55.63
CA PRO A 1106 -45.63 53.30 54.85
C PRO A 1106 -46.84 52.85 55.68
N PRO A 1107 -48.02 52.84 55.04
CA PRO A 1107 -49.03 51.79 55.22
C PRO A 1107 -49.26 50.98 53.92
N GLN A 1108 -49.67 49.71 54.05
CA GLN A 1108 -50.02 48.84 52.92
C GLN A 1108 -51.49 48.99 52.49
N VAL A 1109 -51.85 48.56 51.26
CA VAL A 1109 -53.09 47.79 50.96
C VAL A 1109 -53.15 47.25 49.50
N THR A 1110 -53.44 45.93 49.38
CA THR A 1110 -54.03 45.12 48.26
C THR A 1110 -53.53 45.11 46.79
N VAL A 1111 -53.39 43.87 46.28
CA VAL A 1111 -53.78 43.22 44.99
C VAL A 1111 -54.76 43.96 44.02
N PRO A 1112 -54.89 43.62 42.70
CA PRO A 1112 -54.66 42.29 42.05
C PRO A 1112 -54.10 42.21 40.59
N ASN A 1113 -53.95 40.96 40.11
CA ASN A 1113 -54.05 40.40 38.73
C ASN A 1113 -53.72 41.20 37.44
N GLU A 1114 -52.79 40.67 36.63
CA GLU A 1114 -52.99 40.11 35.26
C GLU A 1114 -52.08 38.84 35.17
N ALA A 1115 -52.36 37.69 34.53
CA ALA A 1115 -52.98 37.32 33.24
C ALA A 1115 -52.03 37.49 32.02
N SER A 1116 -51.83 36.53 31.09
CA SER A 1116 -52.22 35.09 31.05
C SER A 1116 -51.61 34.32 29.84
N ILE A 1117 -51.04 33.10 30.05
CA ILE A 1117 -51.36 31.79 29.36
C ILE A 1117 -51.13 31.66 27.81
N PRO A 1118 -50.79 30.49 27.18
CA PRO A 1118 -50.05 29.24 27.51
C PRO A 1118 -49.06 28.87 26.33
N PRO A 1119 -48.86 27.62 25.83
CA PRO A 1119 -48.81 26.23 26.38
C PRO A 1119 -47.39 25.60 26.22
N VAL A 1120 -47.02 24.32 26.47
CA VAL A 1120 -47.68 22.99 26.45
C VAL A 1120 -47.08 22.05 27.52
N ALA A 1121 -47.90 21.10 28.01
CA ALA A 1121 -47.57 19.87 28.78
C ALA A 1121 -48.59 18.77 28.33
N PRO A 1122 -48.65 17.51 28.83
CA PRO A 1122 -47.83 16.76 29.82
C PRO A 1122 -46.59 16.10 29.16
N SER A 1123 -45.94 15.00 29.57
CA SER A 1123 -46.15 13.91 30.57
C SER A 1123 -44.76 13.36 31.05
N ASP A 1124 -44.57 12.36 31.93
CA ASP A 1124 -45.38 11.24 32.47
C ASP A 1124 -45.16 11.02 34.00
N ASP A 1125 -45.75 9.94 34.54
CA ASP A 1125 -45.95 9.58 35.95
C ASP A 1125 -44.80 8.81 36.69
N PHE A 1126 -44.72 9.08 38.00
CA PHE A 1126 -44.65 8.20 39.20
C PHE A 1126 -44.39 6.65 39.13
N PRO A 1127 -44.06 5.97 40.27
CA PRO A 1127 -43.69 6.42 41.63
C PRO A 1127 -42.42 5.73 42.23
N VAL A 1128 -42.15 6.01 43.52
CA VAL A 1128 -41.14 5.36 44.40
C VAL A 1128 -41.85 4.53 45.50
N VAL A 1129 -41.08 3.73 46.26
CA VAL A 1129 -41.31 3.25 47.66
C VAL A 1129 -41.70 1.78 47.86
N LEU A 1130 -40.78 0.99 48.46
CA LEU A 1130 -40.85 0.23 49.75
C LEU A 1130 -39.55 -0.60 49.85
N GLY A 1131 -38.72 -0.50 50.91
CA GLY A 1131 -38.87 -1.16 52.23
C GLY A 1131 -37.92 -2.39 52.30
N LEU A 1132 -37.24 -2.79 53.39
CA LEU A 1132 -37.22 -2.39 54.82
C LEU A 1132 -35.81 -2.65 55.44
N ILE A 1133 -35.65 -2.32 56.73
CA ILE A 1133 -34.43 -2.37 57.61
C ILE A 1133 -34.89 -2.99 58.97
N PRO A 1134 -34.06 -3.35 60.01
CA PRO A 1134 -32.73 -3.98 60.18
C PRO A 1134 -32.95 -5.44 60.73
N PRO A 1135 -32.31 -6.02 61.81
CA PRO A 1135 -31.02 -5.86 62.55
C PRO A 1135 -30.16 -7.16 62.58
N THR A 1136 -29.01 -7.35 63.28
CA THR A 1136 -28.58 -6.87 64.61
C THR A 1136 -27.04 -6.94 64.83
N ALA A 1137 -26.51 -6.18 65.79
CA ALA A 1137 -25.13 -6.24 66.31
C ALA A 1137 -24.96 -7.40 67.35
N THR A 1138 -23.85 -7.66 68.08
CA THR A 1138 -23.00 -6.73 68.86
C THR A 1138 -21.64 -7.36 69.29
N VAL A 1139 -20.72 -6.51 69.78
CA VAL A 1139 -19.31 -6.72 70.19
C VAL A 1139 -19.20 -7.04 71.71
N PRO A 1140 -18.26 -7.90 72.22
CA PRO A 1140 -16.97 -7.42 72.81
C PRO A 1140 -15.74 -8.37 72.71
N GLY A 1141 -14.54 -7.85 73.08
CA GLY A 1141 -13.23 -8.57 73.16
C GLY A 1141 -12.93 -9.19 74.55
N PRO A 1142 -11.68 -9.28 75.08
CA PRO A 1142 -10.48 -8.45 74.73
C PRO A 1142 -9.08 -9.16 74.69
N VAL A 1143 -8.05 -8.40 74.25
CA VAL A 1143 -6.61 -8.36 74.69
C VAL A 1143 -5.78 -9.65 74.93
N VAL A 1144 -4.61 -9.75 74.28
CA VAL A 1144 -3.25 -9.96 74.87
C VAL A 1144 -2.16 -9.84 73.78
N VAL A 1145 -0.95 -9.36 74.14
CA VAL A 1145 0.28 -9.37 73.32
C VAL A 1145 1.47 -9.78 74.22
N PRO A 1146 2.44 -10.55 73.72
CA PRO A 1146 3.86 -10.28 74.06
C PRO A 1146 4.84 -10.48 72.88
N GLU A 1147 6.13 -10.22 73.13
CA GLU A 1147 7.18 -10.05 72.13
C GLU A 1147 8.10 -11.28 71.90
N ALA A 1148 8.61 -11.39 70.67
CA ALA A 1148 9.99 -11.68 70.21
C ALA A 1148 10.95 -12.75 70.83
N GLN A 1149 11.83 -13.23 69.95
CA GLN A 1149 13.20 -13.80 70.13
C GLN A 1149 13.44 -15.33 70.33
N ALA A 1150 13.87 -15.94 69.20
CA ALA A 1150 15.17 -16.63 69.02
C ALA A 1150 15.44 -18.10 69.49
N LEU A 1151 16.46 -18.67 68.80
CA LEU A 1151 17.28 -19.88 69.06
C LEU A 1151 16.85 -21.26 68.53
N THR A 1152 17.88 -22.09 68.34
CA THR A 1152 18.00 -23.46 67.76
C THR A 1152 18.09 -24.52 68.91
N PRO A 1153 18.21 -25.88 68.73
CA PRO A 1153 18.89 -26.63 67.64
C PRO A 1153 18.38 -28.06 67.27
N VAL A 1154 19.21 -28.79 66.50
CA VAL A 1154 19.05 -30.17 65.97
C VAL A 1154 19.60 -31.24 66.94
N PRO A 1155 19.21 -32.53 66.84
CA PRO A 1155 20.13 -33.57 66.28
C PRO A 1155 19.38 -34.68 65.47
N VAL A 1156 19.94 -35.74 64.83
CA VAL A 1156 21.19 -36.52 65.01
C VAL A 1156 21.81 -36.99 63.65
N ARG A 1157 23.12 -37.33 63.70
CA ARG A 1157 24.09 -37.91 62.70
C ARG A 1157 23.87 -39.43 62.39
N PRO A 1158 24.76 -40.21 61.69
CA PRO A 1158 26.04 -39.95 60.93
C PRO A 1158 26.12 -40.69 59.54
N ALA A 1159 27.27 -40.85 58.81
CA ALA A 1159 28.37 -39.96 58.35
C ALA A 1159 29.41 -40.73 57.46
N GLN A 1160 30.42 -40.01 56.89
CA GLN A 1160 31.69 -40.46 56.23
C GLN A 1160 31.76 -40.57 54.68
N ALA A 1161 32.98 -40.48 54.10
CA ALA A 1161 33.24 -40.09 52.70
C ALA A 1161 34.66 -40.44 52.14
N THR A 1162 34.80 -40.47 50.80
CA THR A 1162 36.03 -40.32 49.93
C THR A 1162 37.18 -41.36 50.04
N PRO A 1163 37.83 -41.77 48.91
CA PRO A 1163 39.01 -41.06 48.34
C PRO A 1163 39.07 -41.09 46.77
N SER A 1164 40.26 -41.01 46.13
CA SER A 1164 40.42 -40.72 44.68
C SER A 1164 41.67 -41.32 43.96
N ARG A 1165 41.66 -41.28 42.60
CA ARG A 1165 42.79 -41.09 41.62
C ARG A 1165 43.54 -42.31 41.00
N ALA A 1166 43.91 -42.16 39.69
CA ALA A 1166 44.89 -42.89 38.83
C ALA A 1166 44.52 -44.32 38.33
N ALA A 1167 44.50 -44.65 37.01
CA ALA A 1167 45.55 -44.82 35.95
C ALA A 1167 46.11 -46.27 35.89
N THR A 1168 46.38 -46.95 34.75
CA THR A 1168 47.21 -46.57 33.56
C THR A 1168 46.78 -47.25 32.21
N THR A 1169 47.54 -47.07 31.11
CA THR A 1169 47.29 -47.58 29.74
C THR A 1169 48.49 -48.40 29.18
N PRO A 1170 48.32 -49.24 28.13
CA PRO A 1170 48.60 -48.88 26.71
C PRO A 1170 47.64 -49.64 25.73
N PRO A 1171 47.91 -50.05 24.44
CA PRO A 1171 48.98 -49.73 23.47
C PRO A 1171 48.58 -49.47 21.97
N SER A 1172 49.38 -48.62 21.30
CA SER A 1172 49.88 -48.67 19.88
C SER A 1172 49.03 -48.96 18.60
N ARG A 1173 48.75 -47.87 17.84
CA ARG A 1173 49.04 -47.60 16.39
C ARG A 1173 48.36 -48.41 15.24
N PRO A 1174 48.33 -47.90 13.97
CA PRO A 1174 48.79 -46.59 13.45
C PRO A 1174 47.76 -45.77 12.62
N GLN A 1175 48.14 -44.53 12.28
CA GLN A 1175 47.48 -43.66 11.27
C GLN A 1175 47.84 -44.05 9.82
N PRO A 1176 47.04 -43.58 8.85
CA PRO A 1176 47.58 -42.87 7.69
C PRO A 1176 47.01 -41.45 7.50
N THR A 1177 47.69 -40.64 6.69
CA THR A 1177 47.39 -39.23 6.33
C THR A 1177 46.38 -39.09 5.17
N PRO A 1178 45.85 -37.89 4.86
CA PRO A 1178 44.59 -37.75 4.12
C PRO A 1178 44.71 -37.88 2.59
N ALA A 1179 43.61 -38.32 1.97
CA ALA A 1179 43.37 -38.20 0.54
C ALA A 1179 42.28 -37.15 0.28
N LEU A 1180 42.59 -36.12 -0.51
CA LEU A 1180 41.61 -35.15 -1.02
C LEU A 1180 40.70 -35.84 -2.05
N LYS A 1181 39.39 -35.77 -1.83
CA LYS A 1181 38.34 -36.05 -2.84
C LYS A 1181 37.24 -34.99 -2.78
N PRO A 1182 36.53 -34.74 -3.91
CA PRO A 1182 35.84 -33.48 -4.12
C PRO A 1182 34.52 -33.34 -3.35
N LEU A 1183 34.11 -32.07 -3.17
CA LEU A 1183 32.80 -31.67 -2.65
C LEU A 1183 31.66 -32.00 -3.63
N THR A 1184 31.22 -33.26 -3.68
CA THR A 1184 29.93 -33.61 -4.29
C THR A 1184 28.81 -33.29 -3.32
N ARG A 1185 28.33 -32.03 -3.37
CA ARG A 1185 27.14 -31.57 -2.64
C ARG A 1185 25.90 -32.14 -3.33
N PRO A 1186 25.11 -33.05 -2.72
CA PRO A 1186 23.80 -33.39 -3.28
C PRO A 1186 22.94 -32.13 -3.24
N LEU A 1187 22.32 -31.75 -4.37
CA LEU A 1187 21.28 -30.73 -4.33
C LEU A 1187 20.09 -31.31 -3.57
N ALA A 1188 19.68 -30.65 -2.49
CA ALA A 1188 18.41 -30.92 -1.88
C ALA A 1188 17.29 -30.61 -2.88
N THR A 1189 16.33 -31.52 -3.02
CA THR A 1189 15.10 -31.24 -3.76
C THR A 1189 14.35 -30.09 -3.10
N PRO A 1190 13.93 -29.06 -3.85
CA PRO A 1190 13.17 -27.95 -3.27
C PRO A 1190 11.76 -28.43 -2.92
N VAL A 1191 11.53 -28.71 -1.64
CA VAL A 1191 10.18 -28.90 -1.09
C VAL A 1191 9.49 -27.53 -1.10
N LEU A 1192 8.65 -27.30 -2.12
CA LEU A 1192 7.83 -26.10 -2.22
C LEU A 1192 6.76 -26.10 -1.11
N PRO A 1193 6.75 -25.13 -0.18
CA PRO A 1193 5.62 -24.96 0.72
C PRO A 1193 4.40 -24.50 -0.09
N ARG A 1194 3.29 -25.24 -0.02
CA ARG A 1194 2.01 -24.81 -0.60
C ARG A 1194 1.52 -23.57 0.16
N LYS A 1195 1.66 -22.40 -0.45
CA LYS A 1195 0.99 -21.18 0.00
C LYS A 1195 -0.49 -21.28 -0.35
N GLN A 1196 -1.37 -21.35 0.66
CA GLN A 1196 -2.80 -21.20 0.46
C GLN A 1196 -3.12 -19.71 0.31
N ASP A 1197 -3.10 -19.21 -0.93
CA ASP A 1197 -3.69 -17.91 -1.23
C ASP A 1197 -5.22 -18.07 -1.29
N ARG A 1198 -5.91 -17.55 -0.27
CA ARG A 1198 -7.39 -17.45 -0.23
C ARG A 1198 -7.81 -16.06 -0.73
N ASN A 1199 -8.61 -16.03 -1.79
CA ASN A 1199 -9.62 -15.03 -2.12
C ASN A 1199 -10.65 -15.68 -3.04
#